data_AF-A0A7W1P0X5-F1
#
_entry.id   AF-A0A7W1P0X5-F1
#
_cell.length_a   1.000
_cell.length_b   1.000
_cell.length_c   1.000
_cell.angle_alpha   90.00
_cell.angle_beta   90.00
_cell.angle_gamma   90.00
#
_symmetry.space_group_name_H-M   'P 1'
#
loop_
_entity.id
_entity.type
_entity.pdbx_description
1 polymer ?
#
loop_
_entity_poly.entity_id
_entity_poly.type
_entity_poly.pdbx_seq_one_letter_code
_entity_poly.pdbx_strand_id
1 'polypeptide(L)'
;MSTVYTPKTNANMLPMRSGKPPPAGGVDPIPNLVRRSVANDAITAPGLPSRAIGVNSTTNPSANGRSVTKARWNKHYLIPKASALDDTTEPRAEFDGFTPDWVMMTAEQGATLLSAPSRDANNTPVTPVGRYAYAVYDEGALLDINVAGYPTGTTTTQAGRRGSVAFANLEELPSKIENSSSPWQIDRLVGWRNYGATQPSNNFPDANFAANFRASSAPALAYWKSVTNNRNGFLTVSGAVAANGRTDQMFLTRQQLIAFRKTTDFSSNALQYLTTFSRESNSPSFSPSTPSGSTIDYANLSTAATAVNPNFLLRRAETAFTRFDGSTAVVGEPLVKTRFPLSRLTWITYKGPSVLRTLPPQSPTLSVTDADYDMWALQWIYGVPASYLQAGTAANIKACFGLTYPVGGAAGSPWTYMNPSGAAVATRILRLDEVAAAKREPDFFELLQATISSGSLGQNTAVPGSSTSGVTGGNVFPDIHMSNTTHHLLSIGAAIIDQADPDSIPTRIQFNPAGTAWTAFGVESLPYITQLYPIAGTSPNDATNKKWATYLLFQLWNPHQNAAASTPAVRLRLDGTVGLFQGGNGEVWNTGSTAFVNATGKSITLNPALFVNPSPLTTGNVTTAVTAPGMEETFSQLVAPVVP
;
A
#
# COMPACT_ATOMS: atom_id res chain seq x y z
N MET A 1 -21.06 24.74 6.19
CA MET A 1 -19.75 24.12 6.48
C MET A 1 -19.92 23.16 7.64
N SER A 2 -19.72 21.85 7.44
CA SER A 2 -19.64 20.91 8.56
C SER A 2 -18.28 21.07 9.23
N THR A 3 -18.23 21.44 10.51
CA THR A 3 -16.99 21.41 11.29
C THR A 3 -16.45 19.99 11.31
N VAL A 4 -15.30 19.78 10.68
CA VAL A 4 -14.63 18.48 10.66
C VAL A 4 -13.81 18.38 11.93
N TYR A 5 -14.26 17.56 12.87
CA TYR A 5 -13.49 17.27 14.07
C TYR A 5 -12.38 16.29 13.72
N THR A 6 -11.16 16.79 13.61
CA THR A 6 -9.95 15.95 13.57
C THR A 6 -9.38 15.90 14.99
N PRO A 7 -9.51 14.78 15.71
CA PRO A 7 -8.90 14.68 17.04
C PRO A 7 -7.37 14.76 16.87
N LYS A 8 -6.79 15.92 17.24
CA LYS A 8 -5.36 16.22 17.08
C LYS A 8 -4.46 15.53 18.11
N THR A 9 -5.06 14.93 19.14
CA THR A 9 -4.37 14.22 20.21
C THR A 9 -4.98 12.83 20.39
N ASN A 10 -4.14 11.84 20.72
CA ASN A 10 -4.55 10.46 20.97
C ASN A 10 -5.67 10.36 22.03
N ALA A 11 -5.74 11.32 22.95
CA ALA A 11 -6.70 11.35 24.05
C ALA A 11 -8.17 11.32 23.60
N ASN A 12 -8.48 11.84 22.39
CA ASN A 12 -9.86 11.99 21.90
C ASN A 12 -10.14 11.22 20.60
N MET A 13 -9.21 10.37 20.14
CA MET A 13 -9.40 9.56 18.93
C MET A 13 -10.27 8.33 19.15
N LEU A 14 -10.31 7.84 20.39
CA LEU A 14 -11.10 6.67 20.80
C LEU A 14 -12.17 7.11 21.81
N PRO A 15 -13.28 6.36 21.93
CA PRO A 15 -14.23 6.57 23.02
C PRO A 15 -13.52 6.63 24.38
N MET A 16 -13.83 7.66 25.17
CA MET A 16 -13.28 7.79 26.52
C MET A 16 -13.64 6.54 27.32
N ARG A 17 -12.61 5.88 27.84
CA ARG A 17 -12.78 4.63 28.59
C ARG A 17 -13.05 4.92 30.06
N SER A 18 -14.02 4.24 30.67
CA SER A 18 -14.30 4.37 32.12
C SER A 18 -14.64 3.05 32.78
N GLY A 19 -14.33 2.95 34.08
CA GLY A 19 -14.57 1.75 34.88
C GLY A 19 -13.69 0.57 34.47
N LYS A 20 -12.50 0.79 33.92
CA LYS A 20 -11.58 -0.28 33.48
C LYS A 20 -10.38 -0.44 34.44
N PRO A 21 -9.69 -1.60 34.42
CA PRO A 21 -8.43 -1.74 35.15
C PRO A 21 -7.37 -0.76 34.67
N PRO A 22 -6.54 -0.20 35.58
CA PRO A 22 -5.45 0.69 35.19
C PRO A 22 -4.41 -0.07 34.36
N PRO A 23 -3.77 0.57 33.36
CA PRO A 23 -2.64 -0.04 32.66
C PRO A 23 -1.52 -0.42 33.62
N ALA A 24 -0.95 -1.61 33.45
CA ALA A 24 0.21 -2.07 34.21
C ALA A 24 1.41 -2.13 33.27
N GLY A 25 2.50 -1.44 33.59
CA GLY A 25 3.71 -1.38 32.74
C GLY A 25 3.46 -0.80 31.34
N GLY A 26 2.47 0.10 31.19
CA GLY A 26 2.11 0.70 29.90
C GLY A 26 1.19 -0.16 29.01
N VAL A 27 0.83 -1.37 29.45
CA VAL A 27 -0.08 -2.27 28.71
C VAL A 27 -1.48 -2.23 29.30
N ASP A 28 -2.50 -2.03 28.46
CA ASP A 28 -3.90 -2.12 28.88
C ASP A 28 -4.28 -3.60 29.09
N PRO A 29 -4.61 -4.02 30.33
CA PRO A 29 -4.91 -5.42 30.62
C PRO A 29 -6.20 -5.92 29.98
N ILE A 30 -7.12 -5.03 29.58
CA ILE A 30 -8.37 -5.38 28.88
C ILE A 30 -8.58 -4.38 27.74
N PRO A 31 -7.84 -4.52 26.63
CA PRO A 31 -7.70 -3.48 25.62
C PRO A 31 -9.00 -3.16 24.86
N ASN A 32 -9.95 -4.09 24.82
CA ASN A 32 -11.24 -3.89 24.15
C ASN A 32 -12.30 -3.31 25.08
N LEU A 33 -12.11 -3.28 26.42
CA LEU A 33 -13.13 -2.77 27.34
C LEU A 33 -13.13 -1.23 27.34
N VAL A 34 -14.23 -0.65 26.87
CA VAL A 34 -14.43 0.81 26.86
C VAL A 34 -15.16 1.25 28.12
N ARG A 35 -16.22 0.52 28.50
CA ARG A 35 -17.09 0.98 29.58
C ARG A 35 -17.75 -0.19 30.31
N ARG A 36 -18.08 -0.01 31.59
CA ARG A 36 -19.02 -0.87 32.32
C ARG A 36 -20.00 -0.05 33.17
N SER A 37 -21.06 -0.68 33.66
CA SER A 37 -21.80 -0.17 34.81
C SER A 37 -20.94 -0.31 36.06
N VAL A 38 -20.68 0.81 36.74
CA VAL A 38 -19.89 0.85 37.98
C VAL A 38 -20.41 1.95 38.90
N ALA A 39 -20.57 1.64 40.18
CA ALA A 39 -20.98 2.63 41.16
C ALA A 39 -19.91 3.72 41.30
N ASN A 40 -20.33 4.96 41.56
CA ASN A 40 -19.42 6.11 41.67
C ASN A 40 -18.47 6.25 40.46
N ASP A 41 -19.00 6.07 39.24
CA ASP A 41 -18.25 6.20 37.97
C ASP A 41 -17.64 7.59 37.85
N ALA A 42 -16.35 7.72 38.16
CA ALA A 42 -15.59 8.98 38.20
C ALA A 42 -15.20 9.50 36.80
N ILE A 43 -16.06 9.28 35.80
CA ILE A 43 -15.83 9.76 34.44
C ILE A 43 -15.91 11.29 34.38
N THR A 44 -14.87 11.92 33.83
CA THR A 44 -14.81 13.38 33.67
C THR A 44 -15.78 13.87 32.61
N ALA A 45 -16.36 15.05 32.80
CA ALA A 45 -17.17 15.74 31.80
C ALA A 45 -16.40 15.90 30.47
N PRO A 46 -17.05 15.75 29.29
CA PRO A 46 -18.49 15.62 29.08
C PRO A 46 -19.06 14.21 29.27
N GLY A 47 -18.26 13.25 29.73
CA GLY A 47 -18.76 11.91 30.06
C GLY A 47 -19.83 11.95 31.15
N LEU A 48 -20.89 11.17 30.99
CA LEU A 48 -21.93 11.01 32.00
C LEU A 48 -21.63 9.78 32.86
N PRO A 49 -21.61 9.87 34.20
CA PRO A 49 -21.45 8.70 35.08
C PRO A 49 -22.48 7.61 34.83
N SER A 50 -22.08 6.36 35.05
CA SER A 50 -23.01 5.23 35.09
C SER A 50 -24.03 5.41 36.23
N ARG A 51 -25.25 4.90 36.03
CA ARG A 51 -26.31 4.90 37.06
C ARG A 51 -26.31 3.64 37.93
N ALA A 52 -25.18 2.94 38.00
CA ALA A 52 -25.07 1.70 38.74
C ALA A 52 -25.00 1.96 40.24
N ILE A 53 -25.59 1.06 41.02
CA ILE A 53 -25.50 1.05 42.48
C ILE A 53 -24.36 0.14 42.92
N GLY A 54 -23.87 0.28 44.15
CA GLY A 54 -22.75 -0.51 44.71
C GLY A 54 -23.07 -2.00 44.98
N VAL A 55 -23.83 -2.65 44.10
CA VAL A 55 -24.20 -4.06 44.16
C VAL A 55 -23.65 -4.74 42.91
N ASN A 56 -22.60 -5.54 43.08
CA ASN A 56 -21.87 -6.15 41.99
C ASN A 56 -22.61 -7.35 41.39
N SER A 57 -22.60 -7.48 40.06
CA SER A 57 -23.31 -8.56 39.37
C SER A 57 -22.75 -9.96 39.63
N THR A 58 -21.50 -10.07 40.06
CA THR A 58 -20.79 -11.33 40.27
C THR A 58 -20.74 -11.71 41.75
N THR A 59 -20.32 -10.79 42.62
CA THR A 59 -20.05 -11.06 44.04
C THR A 59 -21.26 -10.85 44.94
N ASN A 60 -22.28 -10.10 44.50
CA ASN A 60 -23.53 -9.92 45.23
C ASN A 60 -24.66 -10.72 44.56
N PRO A 61 -24.88 -11.98 44.97
CA PRO A 61 -25.95 -12.79 44.41
C PRO A 61 -27.32 -12.16 44.71
N SER A 62 -28.26 -12.42 43.82
CA SER A 62 -29.66 -12.09 44.02
C SER A 62 -30.22 -12.84 45.23
N ALA A 63 -31.41 -12.44 45.71
CA ALA A 63 -32.12 -13.17 46.76
C ALA A 63 -32.37 -14.66 46.43
N ASN A 64 -32.44 -15.04 45.15
CA ASN A 64 -32.54 -16.44 44.71
C ASN A 64 -31.17 -17.14 44.52
N GLY A 65 -30.08 -16.55 45.03
CA GLY A 65 -28.72 -17.08 44.94
C GLY A 65 -28.02 -16.90 43.59
N ARG A 66 -28.67 -16.33 42.57
CA ARG A 66 -28.10 -16.22 41.22
C ARG A 66 -27.20 -14.98 41.08
N SER A 67 -26.04 -15.13 40.45
CA SER A 67 -25.16 -14.05 40.00
C SER A 67 -24.72 -14.27 38.54
N VAL A 68 -24.06 -13.27 37.95
CA VAL A 68 -23.42 -13.41 36.63
C VAL A 68 -21.96 -13.77 36.88
N THR A 69 -21.54 -14.97 36.47
CA THR A 69 -20.14 -15.40 36.68
C THR A 69 -19.17 -14.62 35.80
N LYS A 70 -17.90 -14.57 36.21
CA LYS A 70 -16.80 -13.98 35.41
C LYS A 70 -16.69 -14.63 34.02
N ALA A 71 -16.72 -15.96 33.98
CA ALA A 71 -16.82 -16.71 32.73
C ALA A 71 -18.03 -16.31 31.87
N ARG A 72 -19.18 -16.01 32.48
CA ARG A 72 -20.37 -15.57 31.74
C ARG A 72 -20.16 -14.20 31.10
N TRP A 73 -19.51 -13.27 31.81
CA TRP A 73 -19.13 -11.97 31.27
C TRP A 73 -18.21 -12.09 30.06
N ASN A 74 -17.26 -13.04 30.07
CA ASN A 74 -16.32 -13.22 28.96
C ASN A 74 -16.75 -14.30 27.94
N LYS A 75 -18.03 -14.66 27.85
CA LYS A 75 -18.51 -15.62 26.83
C LYS A 75 -18.23 -15.19 25.39
N HIS A 76 -17.98 -13.90 25.16
CA HIS A 76 -17.61 -13.36 23.87
C HIS A 76 -16.10 -13.38 23.60
N TYR A 77 -15.23 -13.74 24.56
CA TYR A 77 -13.77 -13.79 24.37
C TYR A 77 -13.11 -12.46 23.95
N LEU A 78 -13.67 -11.30 24.33
CA LEU A 78 -13.01 -9.99 24.11
C LEU A 78 -12.16 -9.55 25.31
N ILE A 79 -12.29 -10.26 26.44
CA ILE A 79 -11.40 -10.11 27.59
C ILE A 79 -10.34 -11.22 27.47
N PRO A 80 -9.04 -10.91 27.64
CA PRO A 80 -8.00 -11.92 27.73
C PRO A 80 -8.37 -13.01 28.74
N LYS A 81 -8.08 -14.26 28.38
CA LYS A 81 -8.33 -15.41 29.24
C LYS A 81 -7.27 -15.56 30.33
N ALA A 82 -7.63 -16.23 31.41
CA ALA A 82 -6.70 -16.60 32.49
C ALA A 82 -5.65 -17.62 32.03
N SER A 83 -6.07 -18.58 31.21
CA SER A 83 -5.21 -19.65 30.68
C SER A 83 -5.25 -19.62 29.16
N ALA A 84 -4.07 -19.57 28.55
CA ALA A 84 -3.94 -19.66 27.10
C ALA A 84 -4.08 -21.11 26.57
N LEU A 85 -4.11 -22.10 27.47
CA LEU A 85 -3.98 -23.53 27.14
C LEU A 85 -5.33 -24.28 27.06
N ASP A 86 -6.42 -23.63 27.45
CA ASP A 86 -7.75 -24.25 27.45
C ASP A 86 -8.75 -23.44 26.61
N ASP A 87 -10.02 -23.83 26.66
CA ASP A 87 -11.15 -23.15 26.02
C ASP A 87 -12.17 -22.56 26.98
N THR A 88 -11.82 -22.50 28.26
CA THR A 88 -12.64 -21.84 29.26
C THR A 88 -12.83 -20.37 28.90
N THR A 89 -13.92 -19.78 29.36
CA THR A 89 -14.15 -18.34 29.23
C THR A 89 -13.69 -17.61 30.49
N GLU A 90 -12.92 -18.24 31.37
CA GLU A 90 -12.45 -17.58 32.59
C GLU A 90 -11.50 -16.43 32.20
N PRO A 91 -11.85 -15.17 32.53
CA PRO A 91 -11.02 -14.03 32.19
C PRO A 91 -9.78 -13.97 33.10
N ARG A 92 -8.74 -13.28 32.61
CA ARG A 92 -7.54 -12.93 33.36
C ARG A 92 -7.91 -12.24 34.70
N ALA A 93 -7.13 -12.47 35.76
CA ALA A 93 -7.45 -12.06 37.14
C ALA A 93 -7.71 -10.55 37.31
N GLU A 94 -7.18 -9.72 36.44
CA GLU A 94 -7.35 -8.27 36.36
C GLU A 94 -8.79 -7.86 36.08
N PHE A 95 -9.65 -8.81 35.66
CA PHE A 95 -11.08 -8.57 35.53
C PHE A 95 -11.85 -8.77 36.85
N ASP A 96 -11.25 -9.35 37.90
CA ASP A 96 -11.96 -9.75 39.13
C ASP A 96 -12.60 -8.55 39.85
N GLY A 97 -11.85 -7.45 40.00
CA GLY A 97 -12.36 -6.17 40.52
C GLY A 97 -13.17 -5.35 39.52
N PHE A 98 -13.31 -5.85 38.29
CA PHE A 98 -13.81 -5.10 37.15
C PHE A 98 -15.10 -5.66 36.53
N THR A 99 -15.76 -6.59 37.23
CA THR A 99 -17.09 -7.06 36.82
C THR A 99 -18.16 -5.97 36.99
N PRO A 100 -19.16 -5.85 36.10
CA PRO A 100 -20.17 -4.80 36.16
C PRO A 100 -21.06 -4.81 37.42
N ASP A 101 -21.49 -3.63 37.85
CA ASP A 101 -22.45 -3.42 38.92
C ASP A 101 -23.89 -3.33 38.38
N TRP A 102 -24.89 -3.60 39.21
CA TRP A 102 -26.30 -3.52 38.82
C TRP A 102 -26.77 -2.08 38.66
N VAL A 103 -27.49 -1.82 37.57
CA VAL A 103 -28.35 -0.65 37.38
C VAL A 103 -29.78 -1.08 37.62
N MET A 104 -30.49 -0.37 38.50
CA MET A 104 -31.88 -0.64 38.80
C MET A 104 -32.80 0.12 37.84
N MET A 105 -33.90 -0.51 37.44
CA MET A 105 -34.93 0.09 36.60
C MET A 105 -36.23 0.18 37.38
N THR A 106 -36.85 1.35 37.36
CA THR A 106 -38.16 1.60 37.97
C THR A 106 -39.16 1.97 36.88
N ALA A 107 -40.45 1.72 37.11
CA ALA A 107 -41.49 1.97 36.11
C ALA A 107 -41.62 3.47 35.80
N GLU A 108 -41.31 4.31 36.78
CA GLU A 108 -41.54 5.75 36.76
C GLU A 108 -40.35 6.55 36.22
N GLN A 109 -39.12 6.08 36.45
CA GLN A 109 -37.89 6.84 36.19
C GLN A 109 -36.89 6.12 35.26
N GLY A 110 -37.20 4.89 34.84
CA GLY A 110 -36.26 4.07 34.07
C GLY A 110 -35.00 3.76 34.88
N ALA A 111 -33.82 3.92 34.28
CA ALA A 111 -32.55 3.69 34.97
C ALA A 111 -32.30 4.75 36.05
N THR A 112 -32.29 4.34 37.31
CA THR A 112 -32.18 5.24 38.47
C THR A 112 -31.23 4.70 39.53
N LEU A 113 -30.57 5.61 40.24
CA LEU A 113 -29.66 5.28 41.34
C LEU A 113 -30.50 5.08 42.61
N LEU A 114 -30.66 3.83 43.05
CA LEU A 114 -31.36 3.51 44.30
C LEU A 114 -30.36 3.27 45.42
N SER A 115 -30.20 4.25 46.31
CA SER A 115 -29.38 4.14 47.53
C SER A 115 -30.17 3.62 48.74
N ALA A 116 -31.49 3.61 48.65
CA ALA A 116 -32.47 3.13 49.63
C ALA A 116 -33.80 2.82 48.88
N PRO A 117 -34.82 2.21 49.52
CA PRO A 117 -36.17 2.19 48.97
C PRO A 117 -36.61 3.63 48.66
N SER A 118 -36.68 4.02 47.39
CA SER A 118 -37.04 5.38 47.02
C SER A 118 -38.55 5.52 46.95
N ARG A 119 -39.05 6.76 47.06
CA ARG A 119 -40.46 7.10 46.89
C ARG A 119 -40.59 8.11 45.76
N ASP A 120 -41.70 8.06 45.02
CA ASP A 120 -41.96 9.01 43.94
C ASP A 120 -42.39 10.39 44.50
N ALA A 121 -42.68 11.35 43.62
CA ALA A 121 -43.14 12.69 44.02
C ALA A 121 -44.47 12.68 44.80
N ASN A 122 -45.21 11.57 44.76
CA ASN A 122 -46.47 11.36 45.47
C ASN A 122 -46.29 10.49 46.72
N ASN A 123 -45.05 10.25 47.16
CA ASN A 123 -44.70 9.44 48.32
C ASN A 123 -45.04 7.93 48.17
N THR A 124 -45.19 7.43 46.95
CA THR A 124 -45.42 6.00 46.64
C THR A 124 -44.07 5.26 46.61
N PRO A 125 -43.93 4.08 47.24
CA PRO A 125 -42.72 3.27 47.12
C PRO A 125 -42.39 2.93 45.65
N VAL A 126 -41.25 3.41 45.19
CA VAL A 126 -40.71 3.11 43.86
C VAL A 126 -40.08 1.73 43.94
N THR A 127 -40.73 0.75 43.32
CA THR A 127 -40.26 -0.63 43.32
C THR A 127 -39.43 -0.88 42.05
N PRO A 128 -38.22 -1.45 42.15
CA PRO A 128 -37.50 -1.88 40.96
C PRO A 128 -38.33 -2.91 40.19
N VAL A 129 -38.65 -2.60 38.93
CA VAL A 129 -39.33 -3.52 38.01
C VAL A 129 -38.35 -4.42 37.26
N GLY A 130 -37.06 -4.07 37.30
CA GLY A 130 -35.99 -4.86 36.71
C GLY A 130 -34.61 -4.30 37.05
N ARG A 131 -33.58 -4.99 36.58
CA ARG A 131 -32.20 -4.54 36.67
C ARG A 131 -31.39 -5.07 35.50
N TYR A 132 -30.34 -4.37 35.16
CA TYR A 132 -29.38 -4.77 34.15
C TYR A 132 -27.97 -4.39 34.58
N ALA A 133 -26.98 -5.06 34.04
CA ALA A 133 -25.58 -4.68 34.18
C ALA A 133 -24.99 -4.73 32.77
N TYR A 134 -23.98 -3.91 32.48
CA TYR A 134 -23.43 -3.82 31.13
C TYR A 134 -21.92 -3.68 31.12
N ALA A 135 -21.33 -4.18 30.04
CA ALA A 135 -19.98 -3.89 29.60
C ALA A 135 -20.04 -3.57 28.10
N VAL A 136 -19.28 -2.56 27.68
CA VAL A 136 -19.20 -2.08 26.30
C VAL A 136 -17.77 -2.27 25.83
N TYR A 137 -17.64 -2.93 24.68
CA TYR A 137 -16.36 -3.24 24.08
C TYR A 137 -16.19 -2.51 22.75
N ASP A 138 -14.96 -2.14 22.43
CA ASP A 138 -14.56 -1.62 21.12
C ASP A 138 -14.17 -2.79 20.21
N GLU A 139 -14.89 -2.95 19.10
CA GLU A 139 -14.55 -3.91 18.04
C GLU A 139 -14.02 -3.21 16.77
N GLY A 140 -13.94 -1.87 16.75
CA GLY A 140 -13.67 -1.08 15.54
C GLY A 140 -12.27 -1.25 14.94
N ALA A 141 -11.32 -1.80 15.71
CA ALA A 141 -9.95 -2.08 15.28
C ALA A 141 -9.63 -3.59 15.22
N LEU A 142 -10.65 -4.45 15.35
CA LEU A 142 -10.48 -5.89 15.25
C LEU A 142 -10.48 -6.34 13.79
N LEU A 143 -9.83 -7.47 13.54
CA LEU A 143 -9.68 -8.03 12.21
C LEU A 143 -10.98 -8.71 11.78
N ASP A 144 -11.56 -8.30 10.64
CA ASP A 144 -12.78 -8.93 10.13
C ASP A 144 -12.49 -10.30 9.51
N ILE A 145 -12.88 -11.34 10.23
CA ILE A 145 -12.61 -12.73 9.84
C ILE A 145 -13.46 -13.19 8.64
N ASN A 146 -14.50 -12.43 8.26
CA ASN A 146 -15.21 -12.63 6.99
C ASN A 146 -14.38 -12.26 5.76
N VAL A 147 -13.21 -11.68 5.95
CA VAL A 147 -12.32 -11.35 4.83
C VAL A 147 -10.89 -11.79 5.12
N ALA A 148 -10.44 -11.68 6.37
CA ALA A 148 -9.04 -11.87 6.73
C ALA A 148 -8.50 -13.29 6.48
N GLY A 149 -7.20 -13.36 6.17
CA GLY A 149 -6.45 -14.60 5.97
C GLY A 149 -6.40 -15.07 4.52
N TYR A 150 -5.27 -15.68 4.15
CA TYR A 150 -5.02 -16.30 2.85
C TYR A 150 -4.53 -17.75 3.02
N PRO A 151 -4.79 -18.65 2.05
CA PRO A 151 -4.44 -20.05 2.17
C PRO A 151 -2.98 -20.33 1.76
N THR A 152 -2.41 -21.45 2.22
CA THR A 152 -1.00 -21.85 1.96
C THR A 152 -0.61 -21.91 0.48
N GLY A 153 -1.54 -22.18 -0.43
CA GLY A 153 -1.27 -22.27 -1.86
C GLY A 153 -1.06 -20.93 -2.59
N THR A 154 -1.20 -19.78 -1.92
CA THR A 154 -0.96 -18.48 -2.57
C THR A 154 0.53 -18.17 -2.68
N THR A 155 0.97 -17.69 -3.84
CA THR A 155 2.38 -17.32 -4.08
C THR A 155 2.76 -16.03 -3.35
N THR A 156 4.07 -15.78 -3.21
CA THR A 156 4.59 -14.52 -2.65
C THR A 156 4.13 -13.30 -3.45
N THR A 157 4.02 -13.41 -4.78
CA THR A 157 3.47 -12.37 -5.65
C THR A 157 1.98 -12.10 -5.36
N GLN A 158 1.21 -13.15 -5.03
CA GLN A 158 -0.22 -13.04 -4.73
C GLN A 158 -0.45 -12.44 -3.33
N ALA A 159 0.23 -12.98 -2.31
CA ALA A 159 0.13 -12.51 -0.91
C ALA A 159 0.88 -11.19 -0.66
N GLY A 160 1.82 -10.81 -1.54
CA GLY A 160 2.58 -9.55 -1.49
C GLY A 160 1.71 -8.31 -1.72
N ARG A 161 0.48 -8.46 -2.23
CA ARG A 161 -0.51 -7.37 -2.40
C ARG A 161 -1.17 -6.99 -1.06
N ARG A 162 -0.36 -6.61 -0.06
CA ARG A 162 -0.74 -6.38 1.36
C ARG A 162 -1.66 -5.16 1.64
N GLY A 163 -2.43 -4.69 0.66
CA GLY A 163 -3.39 -3.60 0.83
C GLY A 163 -4.81 -4.05 1.22
N SER A 164 -5.12 -5.34 1.07
CA SER A 164 -6.43 -5.90 1.46
C SER A 164 -6.30 -6.73 2.73
N VAL A 165 -7.28 -6.60 3.62
CA VAL A 165 -7.42 -7.46 4.80
C VAL A 165 -7.49 -8.94 4.42
N ALA A 166 -7.93 -9.28 3.20
CA ALA A 166 -7.93 -10.63 2.65
C ALA A 166 -6.55 -11.30 2.55
N PHE A 167 -5.48 -10.52 2.62
CA PHE A 167 -4.10 -11.00 2.65
C PHE A 167 -3.40 -10.74 4.00
N ALA A 168 -4.17 -10.44 5.06
CA ALA A 168 -3.63 -10.37 6.41
C ALA A 168 -3.06 -11.74 6.83
N ASN A 169 -1.82 -11.76 7.32
CA ASN A 169 -1.22 -12.97 7.85
C ASN A 169 -1.76 -13.26 9.26
N LEU A 170 -2.65 -14.25 9.40
CA LEU A 170 -3.26 -14.61 10.69
C LEU A 170 -2.29 -15.37 11.62
N GLU A 171 -1.12 -15.79 11.12
CA GLU A 171 -0.06 -16.38 11.94
C GLU A 171 0.72 -15.33 12.75
N GLU A 172 0.60 -14.04 12.41
CA GLU A 172 1.25 -12.92 13.11
C GLU A 172 0.40 -12.35 14.26
N LEU A 173 -0.80 -12.88 14.49
CA LEU A 173 -1.61 -12.44 15.61
C LEU A 173 -0.89 -12.79 16.93
N PRO A 174 -0.99 -11.94 17.98
CA PRO A 174 -0.43 -12.26 19.29
C PRO A 174 -0.92 -13.61 19.84
N SER A 175 -2.14 -14.01 19.46
CA SER A 175 -2.64 -15.37 19.56
C SER A 175 -2.92 -15.90 18.16
N LYS A 176 -1.90 -16.53 17.57
CA LYS A 176 -1.91 -17.00 16.18
C LYS A 176 -2.97 -18.05 15.90
N ILE A 177 -3.48 -18.02 14.66
CA ILE A 177 -4.25 -19.12 14.06
C ILE A 177 -3.25 -19.93 13.25
N GLU A 178 -3.05 -21.20 13.62
CA GLU A 178 -1.96 -22.01 13.05
C GLU A 178 -2.30 -22.49 11.64
N ASN A 179 -1.38 -22.31 10.70
CA ASN A 179 -1.44 -22.94 9.39
C ASN A 179 -0.09 -23.56 9.00
N SER A 180 0.69 -23.94 10.00
CA SER A 180 2.00 -24.60 9.85
C SER A 180 1.91 -26.13 9.98
N SER A 181 0.82 -26.65 10.54
CA SER A 181 0.59 -28.08 10.75
C SER A 181 -0.90 -28.43 10.73
N SER A 182 -1.19 -29.74 10.63
CA SER A 182 -2.57 -30.25 10.67
C SER A 182 -3.28 -29.77 11.95
N PRO A 183 -4.51 -29.21 11.87
CA PRO A 183 -5.44 -29.33 10.74
C PRO A 183 -5.40 -28.17 9.72
N TRP A 184 -4.38 -27.31 9.73
CA TRP A 184 -4.23 -26.16 8.81
C TRP A 184 -5.43 -25.20 8.91
N GLN A 185 -5.49 -24.48 10.04
CA GLN A 185 -6.69 -23.81 10.49
C GLN A 185 -7.07 -22.62 9.60
N ILE A 186 -6.09 -21.89 9.05
CA ILE A 186 -6.34 -20.80 8.09
C ILE A 186 -6.88 -21.39 6.78
N ASP A 187 -6.32 -22.48 6.26
CA ASP A 187 -6.81 -23.12 5.04
C ASP A 187 -8.27 -23.59 5.20
N ARG A 188 -8.61 -24.14 6.37
CA ARG A 188 -10.00 -24.54 6.70
C ARG A 188 -10.94 -23.35 6.75
N LEU A 189 -10.52 -22.25 7.38
CA LEU A 189 -11.29 -21.01 7.45
C LEU A 189 -11.54 -20.42 6.07
N VAL A 190 -10.47 -20.22 5.29
CA VAL A 190 -10.54 -19.62 3.95
C VAL A 190 -11.36 -20.50 3.02
N GLY A 191 -11.15 -21.81 3.02
CA GLY A 191 -11.91 -22.73 2.16
C GLY A 191 -13.39 -22.80 2.52
N TRP A 192 -13.75 -22.78 3.81
CA TRP A 192 -15.15 -22.76 4.23
C TRP A 192 -15.85 -21.48 3.77
N ARG A 193 -15.19 -20.34 3.94
CA ARG A 193 -15.73 -19.02 3.60
C ARG A 193 -15.88 -18.83 2.09
N ASN A 194 -14.89 -19.27 1.33
CA ASN A 194 -14.82 -19.10 -0.12
C ASN A 194 -15.11 -20.42 -0.84
N TYR A 195 -16.02 -21.23 -0.31
CA TYR A 195 -16.27 -22.59 -0.79
C TYR A 195 -16.68 -22.62 -2.27
N GLY A 196 -17.62 -21.76 -2.66
CA GLY A 196 -18.06 -21.66 -4.06
C GLY A 196 -16.96 -21.10 -4.97
N ALA A 197 -16.23 -20.10 -4.50
CA ALA A 197 -15.17 -19.47 -5.29
C ALA A 197 -13.93 -20.38 -5.48
N THR A 198 -13.61 -21.22 -4.50
CA THR A 198 -12.39 -22.04 -4.51
C THR A 198 -12.58 -23.44 -5.08
N GLN A 199 -13.82 -23.87 -5.28
CA GLN A 199 -14.18 -25.16 -5.90
C GLN A 199 -13.43 -26.35 -5.25
N PRO A 200 -13.53 -26.53 -3.91
CA PRO A 200 -12.87 -27.64 -3.23
C PRO A 200 -13.47 -28.98 -3.69
N SER A 201 -12.65 -30.03 -3.67
CA SER A 201 -13.03 -31.38 -4.09
C SER A 201 -13.60 -32.24 -2.95
N ASN A 202 -13.58 -31.75 -1.72
CA ASN A 202 -14.13 -32.41 -0.53
C ASN A 202 -15.04 -31.46 0.28
N ASN A 203 -15.66 -31.97 1.34
CA ASN A 203 -16.65 -31.23 2.11
C ASN A 203 -16.06 -30.67 3.41
N PHE A 204 -16.46 -29.46 3.79
CA PHE A 204 -16.23 -29.00 5.16
C PHE A 204 -17.29 -29.62 6.08
N PRO A 205 -16.95 -30.15 7.29
CA PRO A 205 -15.69 -29.99 8.02
C PRO A 205 -14.73 -31.19 7.97
N ASP A 206 -14.66 -31.95 6.87
CA ASP A 206 -13.82 -33.16 6.77
C ASP A 206 -12.38 -32.90 7.25
N ALA A 207 -11.74 -33.87 7.92
CA ALA A 207 -10.41 -33.69 8.52
C ALA A 207 -9.34 -33.28 7.49
N ASN A 208 -9.47 -33.76 6.25
CA ASN A 208 -8.60 -33.45 5.12
C ASN A 208 -9.03 -32.23 4.30
N PHE A 209 -10.00 -31.42 4.75
CA PHE A 209 -10.52 -30.28 3.99
C PHE A 209 -9.43 -29.28 3.55
N ALA A 210 -8.41 -29.04 4.38
CA ALA A 210 -7.29 -28.16 4.03
C ALA A 210 -6.42 -28.67 2.87
N ALA A 211 -6.48 -29.95 2.52
CA ALA A 211 -5.68 -30.52 1.45
C ALA A 211 -5.95 -29.85 0.09
N ASN A 212 -7.13 -29.23 -0.11
CA ASN A 212 -7.43 -28.49 -1.34
C ASN A 212 -6.39 -27.43 -1.68
N PHE A 213 -5.90 -26.68 -0.69
CA PHE A 213 -4.93 -25.60 -0.92
C PHE A 213 -3.48 -26.06 -0.89
N ARG A 214 -3.22 -27.28 -0.42
CA ARG A 214 -1.88 -27.86 -0.25
C ARG A 214 -1.49 -28.79 -1.38
N ALA A 215 -2.46 -29.55 -1.90
CA ALA A 215 -2.25 -30.51 -2.98
C ALA A 215 -2.28 -29.87 -4.36
N SER A 216 -2.82 -28.65 -4.48
CA SER A 216 -2.92 -27.92 -5.75
C SER A 216 -2.91 -26.42 -5.50
N SER A 217 -2.23 -25.67 -6.38
CA SER A 217 -2.29 -24.21 -6.39
C SER A 217 -3.58 -23.67 -7.02
N ALA A 218 -4.38 -24.51 -7.69
CA ALA A 218 -5.57 -24.06 -8.40
C ALA A 218 -6.65 -23.45 -7.48
N PRO A 219 -7.02 -24.06 -6.33
CA PRO A 219 -7.96 -23.45 -5.40
C PRO A 219 -7.44 -22.12 -4.79
N ALA A 220 -6.13 -22.03 -4.55
CA ALA A 220 -5.53 -20.80 -4.04
C ALA A 220 -5.50 -19.68 -5.10
N LEU A 221 -5.24 -20.02 -6.37
CA LEU A 221 -5.36 -19.09 -7.49
C LEU A 221 -6.81 -18.63 -7.67
N ALA A 222 -7.79 -19.53 -7.53
CA ALA A 222 -9.21 -19.21 -7.60
C ALA A 222 -9.64 -18.27 -6.45
N TYR A 223 -9.17 -18.55 -5.22
CA TYR A 223 -9.33 -17.65 -4.07
C TYR A 223 -8.81 -16.25 -4.39
N TRP A 224 -7.55 -16.17 -4.83
CA TRP A 224 -6.92 -14.89 -5.11
C TRP A 224 -7.64 -14.13 -6.24
N LYS A 225 -8.10 -14.81 -7.30
CA LYS A 225 -8.92 -14.20 -8.36
C LYS A 225 -10.25 -13.67 -7.82
N SER A 226 -10.89 -14.37 -6.89
CA SER A 226 -12.14 -13.92 -6.25
C SER A 226 -11.92 -12.64 -5.44
N VAL A 227 -10.83 -12.60 -4.65
CA VAL A 227 -10.46 -11.46 -3.82
C VAL A 227 -10.09 -10.23 -4.66
N THR A 228 -9.22 -10.40 -5.67
CA THR A 228 -8.75 -9.28 -6.49
C THR A 228 -9.84 -8.69 -7.38
N ASN A 229 -10.84 -9.49 -7.74
CA ASN A 229 -11.97 -9.08 -8.57
C ASN A 229 -13.23 -8.73 -7.78
N ASN A 230 -13.15 -8.68 -6.45
CA ASN A 230 -14.29 -8.32 -5.61
C ASN A 230 -14.69 -6.85 -5.85
N ARG A 231 -15.91 -6.63 -6.36
CA ARG A 231 -16.45 -5.29 -6.63
C ARG A 231 -17.33 -4.74 -5.50
N ASN A 232 -17.74 -5.60 -4.58
CA ASN A 232 -18.69 -5.26 -3.51
C ASN A 232 -17.98 -4.84 -2.22
N GLY A 233 -16.64 -4.70 -2.24
CA GLY A 233 -15.86 -4.38 -1.04
C GLY A 233 -16.02 -5.39 0.09
N PHE A 234 -16.28 -6.65 -0.24
CA PHE A 234 -16.60 -7.73 0.71
C PHE A 234 -17.85 -7.50 1.58
N LEU A 235 -18.76 -6.61 1.16
CA LEU A 235 -20.02 -6.36 1.89
C LEU A 235 -21.02 -7.51 1.79
N THR A 236 -20.84 -8.40 0.81
CA THR A 236 -21.67 -9.60 0.59
C THR A 236 -20.78 -10.78 0.19
N VAL A 237 -21.27 -12.00 0.42
CA VAL A 237 -20.68 -13.21 -0.18
C VAL A 237 -20.73 -13.14 -1.72
N SER A 238 -19.80 -13.83 -2.39
CA SER A 238 -19.85 -13.92 -3.85
C SER A 238 -21.00 -14.84 -4.29
N GLY A 239 -21.48 -14.66 -5.53
CA GLY A 239 -22.48 -15.54 -6.13
C GLY A 239 -21.91 -16.86 -6.65
N ALA A 240 -20.65 -17.19 -6.33
CA ALA A 240 -20.01 -18.42 -6.81
C ALA A 240 -20.66 -19.66 -6.18
N VAL A 241 -20.87 -20.68 -7.00
CA VAL A 241 -21.48 -21.95 -6.61
C VAL A 241 -20.51 -23.09 -6.95
N ALA A 242 -20.19 -23.92 -5.95
CA ALA A 242 -19.40 -25.13 -6.13
C ALA A 242 -20.20 -26.21 -6.85
N ALA A 243 -19.51 -27.19 -7.44
CA ALA A 243 -20.15 -28.31 -8.15
C ALA A 243 -21.20 -29.08 -7.33
N ASN A 244 -21.07 -29.10 -6.00
CA ASN A 244 -22.04 -29.70 -5.08
C ASN A 244 -23.19 -28.75 -4.65
N GLY A 245 -23.34 -27.60 -5.31
CA GLY A 245 -24.39 -26.61 -5.04
C GLY A 245 -24.13 -25.68 -3.86
N ARG A 246 -23.00 -25.82 -3.14
CA ARG A 246 -22.67 -24.94 -2.00
C ARG A 246 -22.09 -23.61 -2.48
N THR A 247 -22.43 -22.52 -1.79
CA THR A 247 -21.92 -21.17 -2.07
C THR A 247 -20.85 -20.75 -1.07
N ASP A 248 -20.23 -19.60 -1.33
CA ASP A 248 -19.47 -18.86 -0.33
C ASP A 248 -20.33 -18.55 0.91
N GLN A 249 -19.69 -18.42 2.07
CA GLN A 249 -20.32 -18.26 3.38
C GLN A 249 -19.73 -17.05 4.12
N MET A 250 -20.49 -16.49 5.07
CA MET A 250 -20.01 -15.47 5.99
C MET A 250 -20.60 -15.65 7.39
N PHE A 251 -19.86 -15.24 8.40
CA PHE A 251 -20.34 -15.10 9.77
C PHE A 251 -21.22 -13.87 9.89
N LEU A 252 -22.47 -14.05 10.29
CA LEU A 252 -23.41 -12.96 10.59
C LEU A 252 -23.30 -12.51 12.05
N THR A 253 -22.84 -13.39 12.92
CA THR A 253 -22.71 -13.10 14.35
C THR A 253 -21.42 -13.69 14.94
N ARG A 254 -20.93 -13.04 16.00
CA ARG A 254 -19.81 -13.56 16.79
C ARG A 254 -20.08 -14.94 17.40
N GLN A 255 -21.33 -15.28 17.68
CA GLN A 255 -21.70 -16.62 18.17
C GLN A 255 -21.41 -17.70 17.12
N GLN A 256 -21.67 -17.42 15.84
CA GLN A 256 -21.31 -18.32 14.74
C GLN A 256 -19.80 -18.46 14.62
N LEU A 257 -19.03 -17.37 14.77
CA LEU A 257 -17.57 -17.44 14.80
C LEU A 257 -17.06 -18.33 15.94
N ILE A 258 -17.62 -18.19 17.14
CA ILE A 258 -17.25 -19.03 18.31
C ILE A 258 -17.61 -20.51 18.05
N ALA A 259 -18.76 -20.78 17.44
CA ALA A 259 -19.16 -22.15 17.09
C ALA A 259 -18.25 -22.75 16.00
N PHE A 260 -17.89 -21.95 15.00
CA PHE A 260 -16.94 -22.36 13.95
C PHE A 260 -15.56 -22.64 14.53
N ARG A 261 -15.06 -21.76 15.39
CA ARG A 261 -13.81 -21.94 16.13
C ARG A 261 -13.77 -23.30 16.85
N LYS A 262 -14.85 -23.72 17.50
CA LYS A 262 -14.94 -25.04 18.15
C LYS A 262 -14.88 -26.21 17.16
N THR A 263 -15.30 -25.99 15.92
CA THR A 263 -15.27 -27.01 14.84
C THR A 263 -13.88 -27.11 14.19
N THR A 264 -13.13 -26.00 14.13
CA THR A 264 -11.81 -25.95 13.49
C THR A 264 -10.64 -25.93 14.48
N ASP A 265 -10.94 -25.82 15.76
CA ASP A 265 -10.02 -25.89 16.91
C ASP A 265 -8.84 -24.90 16.89
N PHE A 266 -9.00 -23.73 16.25
CA PHE A 266 -8.01 -22.66 16.40
C PHE A 266 -8.09 -22.02 17.78
N SER A 267 -7.01 -21.43 18.29
CA SER A 267 -6.95 -20.93 19.67
C SER A 267 -8.12 -20.01 20.02
N SER A 268 -8.83 -20.27 21.12
CA SER A 268 -9.89 -19.37 21.60
C SER A 268 -9.37 -17.98 21.99
N ASN A 269 -8.07 -17.85 22.27
CA ASN A 269 -7.42 -16.56 22.53
C ASN A 269 -7.38 -15.66 21.28
N ALA A 270 -7.35 -16.24 20.07
CA ALA A 270 -7.39 -15.47 18.83
C ALA A 270 -8.66 -14.62 18.72
N LEU A 271 -9.79 -15.09 19.29
CA LEU A 271 -11.08 -14.41 19.22
C LEU A 271 -11.04 -12.98 19.76
N GLN A 272 -10.12 -12.65 20.67
CA GLN A 272 -9.94 -11.29 21.18
C GLN A 272 -9.61 -10.28 20.07
N TYR A 273 -8.97 -10.74 18.99
CA TYR A 273 -8.47 -9.93 17.88
C TYR A 273 -9.39 -9.95 16.66
N LEU A 274 -10.46 -10.72 16.69
CA LEU A 274 -11.33 -10.97 15.54
C LEU A 274 -12.70 -10.33 15.75
N THR A 275 -13.28 -9.82 14.68
CA THR A 275 -14.69 -9.48 14.57
C THR A 275 -15.31 -10.15 13.36
N THR A 276 -16.63 -10.16 13.28
CA THR A 276 -17.39 -10.61 12.09
C THR A 276 -17.92 -9.45 11.28
N PHE A 277 -17.54 -8.23 11.66
CA PHE A 277 -17.99 -7.01 11.02
C PHE A 277 -16.97 -5.90 11.27
N SER A 278 -16.22 -5.53 10.25
CA SER A 278 -15.48 -4.27 10.25
C SER A 278 -15.88 -3.43 9.04
N ARG A 279 -16.21 -2.17 9.31
CA ARG A 279 -16.50 -1.17 8.28
C ARG A 279 -15.52 -0.03 8.45
N GLU A 280 -14.42 -0.07 7.72
CA GLU A 280 -13.62 1.12 7.49
C GLU A 280 -14.08 1.85 6.24
N SER A 281 -14.15 3.17 6.30
CA SER A 281 -14.28 3.99 5.10
C SER A 281 -13.03 3.76 4.25
N ASN A 282 -13.18 3.45 2.95
CA ASN A 282 -12.07 3.36 2.02
C ASN A 282 -11.47 4.75 1.68
N SER A 283 -11.49 5.69 2.62
CA SER A 283 -10.96 7.04 2.48
C SER A 283 -9.53 7.10 3.01
N PRO A 284 -8.64 7.89 2.41
CA PRO A 284 -7.33 8.14 2.99
C PRO A 284 -7.46 8.89 4.33
N SER A 285 -6.76 8.41 5.35
CA SER A 285 -6.63 9.07 6.65
C SER A 285 -5.37 9.94 6.75
N PHE A 286 -4.72 10.21 5.62
CA PHE A 286 -3.45 10.92 5.59
C PHE A 286 -3.58 12.36 6.09
N SER A 287 -2.74 12.70 7.05
CA SER A 287 -2.41 14.05 7.49
C SER A 287 -0.92 14.08 7.75
N PRO A 288 -0.16 15.05 7.21
CA PRO A 288 1.27 15.09 7.43
C PRO A 288 1.57 15.43 8.89
N SER A 289 2.55 14.76 9.45
CA SER A 289 3.16 15.10 10.75
C SER A 289 4.44 15.89 10.52
N THR A 290 4.84 16.68 11.51
CA THR A 290 6.11 17.42 11.48
C THR A 290 7.23 16.48 11.97
N PRO A 291 8.19 16.08 11.11
CA PRO A 291 9.28 15.20 11.54
C PRO A 291 10.17 15.87 12.59
N SER A 292 10.74 15.07 13.50
CA SER A 292 11.70 15.58 14.48
C SER A 292 12.90 16.21 13.77
N GLY A 293 13.25 17.45 14.14
CA GLY A 293 14.33 18.21 13.53
C GLY A 293 13.97 18.97 12.24
N SER A 294 12.73 18.88 11.76
CA SER A 294 12.28 19.70 10.64
C SER A 294 12.04 21.15 11.06
N THR A 295 12.47 22.11 10.23
CA THR A 295 12.13 23.53 10.36
C THR A 295 10.77 23.88 9.74
N ILE A 296 10.16 22.95 9.00
CA ILE A 296 8.86 23.12 8.34
C ILE A 296 7.79 22.45 9.19
N ASP A 297 6.84 23.23 9.70
CA ASP A 297 5.71 22.70 10.47
C ASP A 297 4.58 22.18 9.57
N TYR A 298 4.79 20.99 8.99
CA TYR A 298 3.83 20.36 8.09
C TYR A 298 2.47 20.12 8.74
N ALA A 299 2.43 19.77 10.03
CA ALA A 299 1.18 19.51 10.75
C ALA A 299 0.26 20.74 10.75
N ASN A 300 0.82 21.93 11.01
CA ASN A 300 0.07 23.18 10.98
C ASN A 300 -0.29 23.60 9.54
N LEU A 301 0.69 23.58 8.63
CA LEU A 301 0.52 23.97 7.23
C LEU A 301 -0.53 23.12 6.50
N SER A 302 -0.75 21.87 6.93
CA SER A 302 -1.73 20.95 6.33
C SER A 302 -3.17 21.47 6.30
N THR A 303 -3.49 22.47 7.13
CA THR A 303 -4.83 23.08 7.23
C THR A 303 -5.01 24.30 6.32
N ALA A 304 -3.93 24.86 5.79
CA ALA A 304 -3.98 26.04 4.92
C ALA A 304 -4.72 25.72 3.61
N ALA A 305 -5.45 26.70 3.05
CA ALA A 305 -6.20 26.51 1.80
C ALA A 305 -5.32 26.09 0.62
N THR A 306 -4.08 26.57 0.55
CA THR A 306 -3.14 26.34 -0.55
C THR A 306 -1.99 25.38 -0.20
N ALA A 307 -2.15 24.58 0.85
CA ALA A 307 -1.12 23.62 1.28
C ALA A 307 -0.80 22.60 0.18
N VAL A 308 0.50 22.42 -0.11
CA VAL A 308 1.02 21.38 -1.01
C VAL A 308 0.77 19.99 -0.45
N ASN A 309 1.00 19.81 0.86
CA ASN A 309 0.69 18.59 1.61
C ASN A 309 -0.49 18.83 2.56
N PRO A 310 -1.73 18.75 2.09
CA PRO A 310 -2.90 18.99 2.93
C PRO A 310 -3.28 17.76 3.77
N ASN A 311 -4.09 17.99 4.81
CA ASN A 311 -4.89 16.92 5.40
C ASN A 311 -6.04 16.56 4.44
N PHE A 312 -6.11 15.29 4.02
CA PHE A 312 -7.05 14.87 2.96
C PHE A 312 -8.51 15.02 3.38
N LEU A 313 -8.82 14.91 4.67
CA LEU A 313 -10.18 15.08 5.20
C LEU A 313 -10.62 16.55 5.22
N LEU A 314 -9.68 17.49 5.18
CA LEU A 314 -9.95 18.94 5.14
C LEU A 314 -10.09 19.46 3.71
N ARG A 315 -9.57 18.75 2.71
CA ARG A 315 -9.82 19.07 1.29
C ARG A 315 -11.19 18.58 0.87
N ARG A 316 -12.02 19.49 0.36
CA ARG A 316 -13.45 19.28 0.16
C ARG A 316 -13.82 19.59 -1.28
N ALA A 317 -14.85 18.94 -1.80
CA ALA A 317 -15.43 19.31 -3.08
C ALA A 317 -16.10 20.70 -2.95
N GLU A 318 -15.66 21.66 -3.75
CA GLU A 318 -16.20 23.03 -3.76
C GLU A 318 -17.40 23.17 -4.69
N THR A 319 -17.44 22.37 -5.76
CA THR A 319 -18.53 22.28 -6.72
C THR A 319 -18.87 20.81 -6.94
N ALA A 320 -20.12 20.52 -7.31
CA ALA A 320 -20.50 19.17 -7.71
C ALA A 320 -19.87 18.79 -9.05
N PHE A 321 -19.43 17.54 -9.16
CA PHE A 321 -18.87 16.94 -10.38
C PHE A 321 -19.07 15.42 -10.37
N THR A 322 -18.92 14.76 -11.52
CA THR A 322 -19.02 13.30 -11.60
C THR A 322 -17.68 12.66 -11.31
N ARG A 323 -17.64 11.74 -10.34
CA ARG A 323 -16.47 10.95 -9.97
C ARG A 323 -16.20 9.86 -11.00
N PHE A 324 -15.01 9.28 -10.96
CA PHE A 324 -14.64 8.23 -11.91
C PHE A 324 -15.54 6.98 -11.80
N ASP A 325 -16.06 6.69 -10.60
CA ASP A 325 -17.00 5.58 -10.39
C ASP A 325 -18.45 5.89 -10.83
N GLY A 326 -18.69 7.08 -11.41
CA GLY A 326 -20.00 7.54 -11.85
C GLY A 326 -20.84 8.20 -10.74
N SER A 327 -20.40 8.16 -9.48
CA SER A 327 -21.10 8.84 -8.39
C SER A 327 -20.95 10.36 -8.49
N THR A 328 -21.91 11.11 -7.91
CA THR A 328 -21.83 12.57 -7.89
C THR A 328 -21.09 13.05 -6.64
N ALA A 329 -20.07 13.87 -6.85
CA ALA A 329 -19.41 14.61 -5.80
C ALA A 329 -20.34 15.70 -5.24
N VAL A 330 -20.58 15.71 -3.94
CA VAL A 330 -21.45 16.72 -3.30
C VAL A 330 -20.60 17.78 -2.61
N VAL A 331 -21.00 19.04 -2.74
CA VAL A 331 -20.31 20.17 -2.11
C VAL A 331 -20.15 19.94 -0.61
N GLY A 332 -18.92 20.09 -0.11
CA GLY A 332 -18.60 19.90 1.31
C GLY A 332 -18.29 18.46 1.73
N GLU A 333 -18.38 17.47 0.84
CA GLU A 333 -17.79 16.14 1.10
C GLU A 333 -16.26 16.16 0.81
N PRO A 334 -15.47 15.21 1.33
CA PRO A 334 -14.03 15.12 1.01
C PRO A 334 -13.75 15.07 -0.49
N LEU A 335 -12.74 15.82 -0.95
CA LEU A 335 -12.30 15.80 -2.35
C LEU A 335 -11.81 14.41 -2.74
N VAL A 336 -10.97 13.81 -1.88
CA VAL A 336 -10.46 12.45 -2.00
C VAL A 336 -11.32 11.53 -1.15
N LYS A 337 -12.42 11.03 -1.73
CA LYS A 337 -13.39 10.18 -1.03
C LYS A 337 -12.90 8.73 -0.88
N THR A 338 -12.17 8.23 -1.88
CA THR A 338 -11.63 6.87 -1.89
C THR A 338 -10.12 6.85 -2.16
N ARG A 339 -9.42 5.84 -1.64
CA ARG A 339 -8.00 5.57 -1.99
C ARG A 339 -7.85 5.33 -3.50
N PHE A 340 -6.72 5.73 -4.08
CA PHE A 340 -6.42 5.48 -5.49
C PHE A 340 -6.22 3.97 -5.74
N PRO A 341 -6.98 3.33 -6.65
CA PRO A 341 -6.82 1.91 -6.91
C PRO A 341 -5.54 1.63 -7.71
N LEU A 342 -4.52 1.03 -7.08
CA LEU A 342 -3.26 0.68 -7.75
C LEU A 342 -3.43 -0.36 -8.87
N SER A 343 -4.55 -1.09 -8.93
CA SER A 343 -4.89 -1.92 -10.08
C SER A 343 -4.94 -1.14 -11.39
N ARG A 344 -5.20 0.18 -11.35
CA ARG A 344 -5.19 1.06 -12.54
C ARG A 344 -3.80 1.20 -13.17
N LEU A 345 -2.72 0.88 -12.45
CA LEU A 345 -1.37 0.90 -13.01
C LEU A 345 -1.26 -0.05 -14.22
N THR A 346 -1.99 -1.16 -14.20
CA THR A 346 -2.06 -2.14 -15.30
C THR A 346 -2.66 -1.60 -16.61
N TRP A 347 -3.21 -0.37 -16.59
CA TRP A 347 -3.68 0.31 -17.81
C TRP A 347 -2.55 0.98 -18.59
N ILE A 348 -1.44 1.27 -17.92
CA ILE A 348 -0.24 1.86 -18.50
C ILE A 348 0.64 0.71 -18.98
N THR A 349 0.94 0.66 -20.27
CA THR A 349 1.87 -0.34 -20.84
C THR A 349 2.94 0.36 -21.68
N TYR A 350 4.07 -0.31 -21.92
CA TYR A 350 5.14 0.21 -22.78
C TYR A 350 4.70 0.46 -24.25
N LYS A 351 3.60 -0.16 -24.70
CA LYS A 351 3.00 0.00 -26.04
C LYS A 351 1.73 0.86 -26.03
N GLY A 352 1.46 1.59 -24.94
CA GLY A 352 0.35 2.51 -24.81
C GLY A 352 -0.81 1.97 -23.97
N PRO A 353 -2.03 2.51 -24.14
CA PRO A 353 -3.20 2.11 -23.37
C PRO A 353 -3.49 0.61 -23.48
N SER A 354 -3.74 -0.06 -22.36
CA SER A 354 -4.00 -1.52 -22.32
C SER A 354 -5.18 -1.95 -23.21
N VAL A 355 -6.17 -1.07 -23.46
CA VAL A 355 -7.28 -1.37 -24.39
C VAL A 355 -6.85 -1.56 -25.84
N LEU A 356 -5.72 -0.97 -26.24
CA LEU A 356 -5.18 -1.06 -27.60
C LEU A 356 -4.23 -2.26 -27.77
N ARG A 357 -3.99 -3.01 -26.70
CA ARG A 357 -3.11 -4.18 -26.71
C ARG A 357 -3.91 -5.44 -27.03
N THR A 358 -3.26 -6.40 -27.68
CA THR A 358 -3.80 -7.75 -27.85
C THR A 358 -3.96 -8.41 -26.48
N LEU A 359 -5.06 -9.13 -26.27
CA LEU A 359 -5.27 -9.97 -25.08
C LEU A 359 -5.14 -11.44 -25.49
N PRO A 360 -3.96 -12.09 -25.28
CA PRO A 360 -3.75 -13.44 -25.76
C PRO A 360 -4.53 -14.50 -24.96
N PRO A 361 -4.90 -15.64 -25.57
CA PRO A 361 -5.56 -16.75 -24.87
C PRO A 361 -4.62 -17.39 -23.83
N GLN A 362 -5.20 -18.11 -22.86
CA GLN A 362 -4.43 -18.77 -21.81
C GLN A 362 -3.50 -19.89 -22.34
N SER A 363 -3.90 -20.55 -23.43
CA SER A 363 -3.17 -21.69 -23.99
C SER A 363 -2.95 -21.53 -25.50
N PRO A 364 -1.74 -21.84 -26.01
CA PRO A 364 -0.55 -22.26 -25.25
C PRO A 364 0.03 -21.14 -24.36
N THR A 365 0.78 -21.51 -23.32
CA THR A 365 1.55 -20.56 -22.51
C THR A 365 2.51 -19.77 -23.40
N LEU A 366 2.48 -18.43 -23.31
CA LEU A 366 3.39 -17.59 -24.10
C LEU A 366 4.81 -17.59 -23.51
N SER A 367 5.80 -17.51 -24.41
CA SER A 367 7.20 -17.29 -24.04
C SER A 367 7.38 -15.88 -23.47
N VAL A 368 8.29 -15.70 -22.52
CA VAL A 368 8.70 -14.38 -21.99
C VAL A 368 9.22 -13.43 -23.07
N THR A 369 9.61 -13.97 -24.23
CA THR A 369 10.08 -13.20 -25.40
C THR A 369 8.95 -12.78 -26.34
N ASP A 370 7.70 -13.19 -26.08
CA ASP A 370 6.56 -12.83 -26.91
C ASP A 370 6.24 -11.34 -26.78
N ALA A 371 5.84 -10.72 -27.89
CA ALA A 371 5.55 -9.28 -27.95
C ALA A 371 4.36 -8.87 -27.07
N ASP A 372 3.45 -9.80 -26.74
CA ASP A 372 2.27 -9.57 -25.89
C ASP A 372 2.32 -10.41 -24.60
N TYR A 373 3.53 -10.86 -24.19
CA TYR A 373 3.73 -11.57 -22.93
C TYR A 373 3.29 -10.74 -21.71
N ASP A 374 3.47 -9.43 -21.74
CA ASP A 374 3.01 -8.50 -20.70
C ASP A 374 1.51 -8.64 -20.44
N MET A 375 0.70 -8.61 -21.51
CA MET A 375 -0.75 -8.72 -21.42
C MET A 375 -1.22 -10.13 -21.04
N TRP A 376 -0.49 -11.15 -21.49
CA TRP A 376 -0.74 -12.53 -21.08
C TRP A 376 -0.42 -12.73 -19.60
N ALA A 377 0.72 -12.23 -19.13
CA ALA A 377 1.12 -12.30 -17.73
C ALA A 377 0.11 -11.57 -16.85
N LEU A 378 -0.30 -10.34 -17.21
CA LEU A 378 -1.31 -9.58 -16.47
C LEU A 378 -2.60 -10.38 -16.27
N GLN A 379 -3.09 -11.07 -17.30
CA GLN A 379 -4.33 -11.85 -17.23
C GLN A 379 -4.17 -13.17 -16.48
N TRP A 380 -3.14 -13.93 -16.82
CA TRP A 380 -3.06 -15.35 -16.47
C TRP A 380 -2.14 -15.62 -15.28
N ILE A 381 -1.12 -14.79 -15.06
CA ILE A 381 -0.27 -14.80 -13.87
C ILE A 381 -0.81 -13.86 -12.79
N TYR A 382 -1.11 -12.60 -13.17
CA TYR A 382 -1.52 -11.53 -12.26
C TYR A 382 -3.04 -11.33 -12.15
N GLY A 383 -3.82 -12.19 -12.82
CA GLY A 383 -5.25 -12.39 -12.58
C GLY A 383 -6.14 -11.19 -12.88
N VAL A 384 -5.62 -10.24 -13.67
CA VAL A 384 -6.33 -9.04 -14.06
C VAL A 384 -7.34 -9.41 -15.16
N PRO A 385 -8.65 -9.18 -14.97
CA PRO A 385 -9.64 -9.55 -15.97
C PRO A 385 -9.43 -8.79 -17.28
N ALA A 386 -9.69 -9.46 -18.40
CA ALA A 386 -9.72 -8.84 -19.73
C ALA A 386 -10.59 -7.58 -19.75
N SER A 387 -11.77 -7.62 -19.13
CA SER A 387 -12.68 -6.48 -19.02
C SER A 387 -12.09 -5.28 -18.26
N TYR A 388 -11.21 -5.54 -17.30
CA TYR A 388 -10.52 -4.48 -16.55
C TYR A 388 -9.38 -3.87 -17.37
N LEU A 389 -8.62 -4.70 -18.09
CA LEU A 389 -7.58 -4.22 -19.02
C LEU A 389 -8.20 -3.42 -20.18
N GLN A 390 -9.37 -3.82 -20.67
CA GLN A 390 -10.12 -3.06 -21.67
C GLN A 390 -10.65 -1.72 -21.15
N ALA A 391 -10.79 -1.54 -19.84
CA ALA A 391 -11.16 -0.26 -19.24
C ALA A 391 -10.00 0.77 -19.26
N GLY A 392 -8.76 0.34 -19.53
CA GLY A 392 -7.60 1.22 -19.70
C GLY A 392 -7.61 1.96 -21.05
N THR A 393 -8.64 2.77 -21.27
CA THR A 393 -8.76 3.65 -22.45
C THR A 393 -7.89 4.89 -22.29
N ALA A 394 -7.52 5.54 -23.40
CA ALA A 394 -6.78 6.80 -23.36
C ALA A 394 -7.48 7.87 -22.49
N ALA A 395 -8.81 7.94 -22.53
CA ALA A 395 -9.60 8.86 -21.71
C ALA A 395 -9.50 8.53 -20.21
N ASN A 396 -9.64 7.24 -19.85
CA ASN A 396 -9.56 6.81 -18.45
C ASN A 396 -8.15 6.98 -17.87
N ILE A 397 -7.13 6.70 -18.68
CA ILE A 397 -5.73 6.92 -18.32
C ILE A 397 -5.46 8.40 -18.10
N LYS A 398 -5.91 9.28 -19.01
CA LYS A 398 -5.78 10.72 -18.83
C LYS A 398 -6.53 11.20 -17.58
N ALA A 399 -7.73 10.68 -17.31
CA ALA A 399 -8.50 11.05 -16.11
C ALA A 399 -7.81 10.61 -14.80
N CYS A 400 -7.20 9.42 -14.77
CA CYS A 400 -6.62 8.86 -13.54
C CYS A 400 -5.16 9.21 -13.32
N PHE A 401 -4.39 9.46 -14.37
CA PHE A 401 -2.94 9.69 -14.31
C PHE A 401 -2.50 11.01 -14.95
N GLY A 402 -3.39 11.72 -15.64
CA GLY A 402 -3.00 12.89 -16.44
C GLY A 402 -2.07 12.55 -17.61
N LEU A 403 -1.94 11.27 -17.97
CA LEU A 403 -1.03 10.77 -18.99
C LEU A 403 -1.73 10.59 -20.34
N THR A 404 -1.01 10.86 -21.42
CA THR A 404 -1.41 10.55 -22.79
C THR A 404 -0.29 9.82 -23.51
N TYR A 405 -0.64 8.86 -24.35
CA TYR A 405 0.33 8.18 -25.22
C TYR A 405 0.28 8.79 -26.62
N PRO A 406 1.41 8.94 -27.33
CA PRO A 406 1.40 9.42 -28.71
C PRO A 406 0.60 8.49 -29.61
N VAL A 407 -0.24 9.08 -30.48
CA VAL A 407 -1.02 8.34 -31.47
C VAL A 407 -0.06 7.64 -32.44
N GLY A 408 -0.20 6.32 -32.59
CA GLY A 408 0.72 5.52 -33.42
C GLY A 408 2.13 5.38 -32.84
N GLY A 409 2.33 5.68 -31.56
CA GLY A 409 3.61 5.50 -30.88
C GLY A 409 4.12 4.06 -30.98
N ALA A 410 5.42 3.90 -31.24
CA ALA A 410 6.09 2.61 -31.19
C ALA A 410 6.28 2.15 -29.74
N ALA A 411 6.52 0.85 -29.54
CA ALA A 411 6.90 0.29 -28.25
C ALA A 411 8.02 1.11 -27.58
N GLY A 412 7.81 1.49 -26.31
CA GLY A 412 8.73 2.32 -25.53
C GLY A 412 8.64 3.83 -25.81
N SER A 413 7.65 4.29 -26.59
CA SER A 413 7.37 5.72 -26.71
C SER A 413 7.00 6.31 -25.34
N PRO A 414 7.43 7.55 -25.03
CA PRO A 414 7.13 8.15 -23.75
C PRO A 414 5.66 8.52 -23.63
N TRP A 415 5.10 8.32 -22.45
CA TRP A 415 3.87 8.96 -22.02
C TRP A 415 4.12 10.46 -21.83
N THR A 416 3.11 11.29 -22.01
CA THR A 416 3.19 12.74 -21.76
C THR A 416 2.24 13.11 -20.64
N TYR A 417 2.74 13.80 -19.61
CA TYR A 417 1.91 14.35 -18.55
C TYR A 417 1.29 15.67 -19.01
N MET A 418 -0.04 15.72 -19.10
CA MET A 418 -0.82 16.87 -19.58
C MET A 418 -1.76 17.44 -18.53
N ASN A 419 -1.84 16.84 -17.34
CA ASN A 419 -2.95 17.00 -16.39
C ASN A 419 -4.30 16.47 -16.95
N PRO A 420 -5.21 15.91 -16.13
CA PRO A 420 -6.49 15.42 -16.62
C PRO A 420 -7.34 16.47 -17.37
N SER A 421 -7.31 17.72 -16.89
CA SER A 421 -8.07 18.83 -17.48
C SER A 421 -7.26 19.64 -18.50
N GLY A 422 -5.96 19.37 -18.65
CA GLY A 422 -5.07 20.18 -19.49
C GLY A 422 -5.16 19.81 -20.98
N ALA A 423 -5.01 20.82 -21.83
CA ALA A 423 -4.94 20.67 -23.29
C ALA A 423 -3.49 20.69 -23.82
N ALA A 424 -2.52 21.00 -22.98
CA ALA A 424 -1.10 21.07 -23.32
C ALA A 424 -0.26 20.26 -22.33
N VAL A 425 1.00 20.02 -22.68
CA VAL A 425 1.98 19.37 -21.79
C VAL A 425 2.09 20.19 -20.50
N ALA A 426 1.97 19.53 -19.36
CA ALA A 426 1.98 20.19 -18.08
C ALA A 426 3.40 20.65 -17.70
N THR A 427 3.48 21.84 -17.11
CA THR A 427 4.72 22.42 -16.57
C THR A 427 4.94 22.04 -15.10
N ARG A 428 3.87 21.65 -14.41
CA ARG A 428 3.85 21.24 -12.99
C ARG A 428 2.65 20.34 -12.69
N ILE A 429 2.67 19.69 -11.54
CA ILE A 429 1.54 18.96 -10.97
C ILE A 429 0.66 19.93 -10.16
N LEU A 430 -0.66 19.82 -10.28
CA LEU A 430 -1.59 20.69 -9.54
C LEU A 430 -1.66 20.30 -8.05
N ARG A 431 -1.91 21.29 -7.19
CA ARG A 431 -2.26 21.02 -5.79
C ARG A 431 -3.74 20.67 -5.64
N LEU A 432 -4.11 20.05 -4.53
CA LEU A 432 -5.49 19.58 -4.33
C LEU A 432 -6.54 20.71 -4.27
N ASP A 433 -6.15 21.94 -3.89
CA ASP A 433 -7.02 23.12 -3.98
C ASP A 433 -7.36 23.47 -5.44
N GLU A 434 -6.35 23.43 -6.31
CA GLU A 434 -6.52 23.72 -7.74
C GLU A 434 -7.33 22.62 -8.43
N VAL A 435 -7.17 21.37 -8.00
CA VAL A 435 -7.98 20.24 -8.49
C VAL A 435 -9.45 20.39 -8.09
N ALA A 436 -9.73 20.82 -6.85
CA ALA A 436 -11.09 21.10 -6.41
C ALA A 436 -11.74 22.20 -7.26
N ALA A 437 -11.00 23.28 -7.55
CA ALA A 437 -11.43 24.35 -8.45
C ALA A 437 -11.62 23.86 -9.91
N ALA A 438 -10.85 22.87 -10.35
CA ALA A 438 -10.98 22.22 -11.65
C ALA A 438 -12.17 21.24 -11.74
N LYS A 439 -12.94 21.04 -10.65
CA LYS A 439 -14.19 20.26 -10.60
C LYS A 439 -14.00 18.80 -11.02
N ARG A 440 -12.97 18.14 -10.49
CA ARG A 440 -12.68 16.72 -10.76
C ARG A 440 -11.97 16.05 -9.60
N GLU A 441 -11.80 14.74 -9.71
CA GLU A 441 -10.95 13.98 -8.80
C GLU A 441 -9.46 14.24 -9.09
N PRO A 442 -8.60 14.17 -8.06
CA PRO A 442 -7.15 14.21 -8.26
C PRO A 442 -6.64 12.99 -9.03
N ASP A 443 -5.64 13.22 -9.87
CA ASP A 443 -4.89 12.16 -10.53
C ASP A 443 -3.85 11.52 -9.60
N PHE A 444 -3.24 10.43 -10.05
CA PHE A 444 -2.21 9.70 -9.33
C PHE A 444 -1.02 10.56 -8.88
N PHE A 445 -0.50 11.43 -9.75
CA PHE A 445 0.65 12.29 -9.45
C PHE A 445 0.28 13.46 -8.54
N GLU A 446 -0.94 13.98 -8.65
CA GLU A 446 -1.48 15.00 -7.74
C GLU A 446 -1.64 14.44 -6.31
N LEU A 447 -2.08 13.19 -6.19
CA LEU A 447 -2.11 12.48 -4.90
C LEU A 447 -0.70 12.19 -4.38
N LEU A 448 0.21 11.76 -5.25
CA LEU A 448 1.61 11.51 -4.89
C LEU A 448 2.27 12.78 -4.33
N GLN A 449 2.11 13.92 -5.03
CA GLN A 449 2.57 15.24 -4.57
C GLN A 449 1.98 15.62 -3.21
N ALA A 450 0.68 15.37 -3.01
CA ALA A 450 0.02 15.70 -1.75
C ALA A 450 0.57 14.89 -0.56
N THR A 451 1.10 13.70 -0.79
CA THR A 451 1.62 12.80 0.26
C THR A 451 3.12 12.95 0.55
N ILE A 452 3.93 13.35 -0.43
CA ILE A 452 5.38 13.50 -0.24
C ILE A 452 5.68 14.92 0.28
N SER A 453 6.26 15.01 1.47
CA SER A 453 6.54 16.27 2.16
C SER A 453 7.32 17.28 1.28
N SER A 454 6.78 18.47 1.12
CA SER A 454 7.39 19.56 0.36
C SER A 454 8.74 19.94 0.96
N GLY A 455 9.81 19.85 0.15
CA GLY A 455 11.18 20.09 0.61
C GLY A 455 11.96 18.81 0.96
N SER A 456 11.33 17.62 0.91
CA SER A 456 12.04 16.34 0.97
C SER A 456 12.60 15.88 -0.37
N LEU A 457 12.25 16.57 -1.46
CA LEU A 457 12.71 16.31 -2.81
C LEU A 457 13.41 17.55 -3.38
N GLY A 458 14.26 17.34 -4.38
CA GLY A 458 15.08 18.38 -4.97
C GLY A 458 16.33 18.66 -4.12
N GLN A 459 17.50 18.61 -4.75
CA GLN A 459 18.73 19.05 -4.13
C GLN A 459 18.81 20.58 -4.20
N ASN A 460 19.24 21.20 -3.10
CA ASN A 460 19.49 22.63 -3.06
C ASN A 460 20.62 23.01 -4.02
N THR A 461 20.38 24.02 -4.86
CA THR A 461 21.33 24.54 -5.86
C THR A 461 22.19 25.69 -5.35
N ALA A 462 22.20 25.97 -4.04
CA ALA A 462 22.94 27.09 -3.48
C ALA A 462 24.43 27.03 -3.84
N VAL A 463 24.91 28.08 -4.50
CA VAL A 463 26.33 28.26 -4.83
C VAL A 463 27.12 28.46 -3.52
N PRO A 464 28.23 27.73 -3.30
CA PRO A 464 29.10 27.96 -2.16
C PRO A 464 29.50 29.45 -2.06
N GLY A 465 29.13 30.12 -0.97
CA GLY A 465 29.48 31.53 -0.70
C GLY A 465 28.40 32.57 -0.99
N SER A 466 27.22 32.18 -1.50
CA SER A 466 26.07 33.09 -1.58
C SER A 466 25.16 32.89 -0.36
N SER A 467 24.82 33.99 0.33
CA SER A 467 24.09 34.01 1.59
C SER A 467 22.59 33.73 1.43
N THR A 468 22.24 32.53 0.98
CA THR A 468 20.88 31.99 1.10
C THR A 468 20.95 30.68 1.86
N SER A 469 20.41 30.70 3.09
CA SER A 469 20.41 29.58 4.04
C SER A 469 20.06 28.24 3.37
N GLY A 470 21.05 27.37 3.27
CA GLY A 470 20.88 25.98 2.85
C GLY A 470 22.22 25.25 2.95
N VAL A 471 22.18 23.98 3.31
CA VAL A 471 23.35 23.20 3.75
C VAL A 471 24.43 23.17 2.66
N THR A 472 25.58 23.78 2.96
CA THR A 472 26.82 23.72 2.18
C THR A 472 27.38 22.30 2.27
N GLY A 473 26.98 21.42 1.36
CA GLY A 473 27.40 20.01 1.36
C GLY A 473 27.76 19.53 -0.05
N GLY A 474 29.00 19.76 -0.46
CA GLY A 474 29.64 19.15 -1.63
C GLY A 474 29.71 20.06 -2.87
N ASN A 475 30.89 20.17 -3.49
CA ASN A 475 31.15 20.77 -4.81
C ASN A 475 30.51 19.97 -5.96
N VAL A 476 29.33 19.39 -5.76
CA VAL A 476 28.58 18.75 -6.83
C VAL A 476 27.71 19.86 -7.40
N PHE A 477 27.95 20.29 -8.64
CA PHE A 477 27.00 21.14 -9.36
C PHE A 477 25.71 20.33 -9.51
N PRO A 478 24.66 20.59 -8.71
CA PRO A 478 23.42 19.84 -8.89
C PRO A 478 22.86 20.29 -10.24
N ASP A 479 22.70 19.34 -11.15
CA ASP A 479 22.06 19.60 -12.44
C ASP A 479 20.63 20.11 -12.22
N ILE A 480 20.12 20.90 -13.18
CA ILE A 480 18.77 21.49 -13.15
C ILE A 480 17.68 20.41 -12.97
N HIS A 481 17.96 19.16 -13.37
CA HIS A 481 17.11 18.01 -13.11
C HIS A 481 17.06 17.59 -11.62
N MET A 482 18.20 17.66 -10.91
CA MET A 482 18.34 17.24 -9.51
C MET A 482 17.62 18.17 -8.52
N SER A 483 17.36 19.42 -8.92
CA SER A 483 16.65 20.40 -8.11
C SER A 483 15.15 20.48 -8.39
N ASN A 484 14.68 19.84 -9.46
CA ASN A 484 13.27 19.94 -9.87
C ASN A 484 12.41 18.88 -9.18
N THR A 485 11.54 19.32 -8.28
CA THR A 485 10.64 18.44 -7.52
C THR A 485 9.61 17.73 -8.39
N THR A 486 9.13 18.34 -9.47
CA THR A 486 8.18 17.69 -10.40
C THR A 486 8.86 16.56 -11.15
N HIS A 487 10.12 16.74 -11.56
CA HIS A 487 10.91 15.67 -12.16
C HIS A 487 11.00 14.46 -11.22
N HIS A 488 11.35 14.70 -9.95
CA HIS A 488 11.46 13.63 -8.95
C HIS A 488 10.12 12.94 -8.69
N LEU A 489 9.02 13.69 -8.59
CA LEU A 489 7.67 13.14 -8.41
C LEU A 489 7.25 12.25 -9.58
N LEU A 490 7.49 12.69 -10.81
CA LEU A 490 7.19 11.89 -12.00
C LEU A 490 8.08 10.65 -12.09
N SER A 491 9.37 10.73 -11.71
CA SER A 491 10.27 9.57 -11.68
C SER A 491 9.84 8.55 -10.61
N ILE A 492 9.41 9.01 -9.43
CA ILE A 492 8.84 8.11 -8.39
C ILE A 492 7.58 7.44 -8.93
N GLY A 493 6.67 8.20 -9.55
CA GLY A 493 5.45 7.62 -10.11
C GLY A 493 5.72 6.64 -11.25
N ALA A 494 6.71 6.91 -12.11
CA ALA A 494 7.17 5.99 -13.15
C ALA A 494 7.74 4.70 -12.54
N ALA A 495 8.57 4.80 -11.50
CA ALA A 495 9.09 3.62 -10.79
C ALA A 495 7.99 2.80 -10.10
N ILE A 496 6.90 3.43 -9.63
CA ILE A 496 5.73 2.71 -9.09
C ILE A 496 5.00 1.94 -10.19
N ILE A 497 4.93 2.50 -11.41
CA ILE A 497 4.34 1.83 -12.57
C ILE A 497 5.17 0.60 -12.96
N ASP A 498 6.50 0.76 -13.08
CA ASP A 498 7.44 -0.33 -13.42
C ASP A 498 7.41 -1.47 -12.38
N GLN A 499 7.22 -1.14 -11.09
CA GLN A 499 7.04 -2.18 -10.07
C GLN A 499 5.72 -2.97 -10.20
N ALA A 500 4.74 -2.44 -10.92
CA ALA A 500 3.41 -3.04 -11.05
C ALA A 500 3.20 -3.76 -12.39
N ASP A 501 3.88 -3.33 -13.45
CA ASP A 501 3.83 -3.99 -14.74
C ASP A 501 4.77 -5.22 -14.78
N PRO A 502 4.53 -6.19 -15.69
CA PRO A 502 5.31 -7.41 -15.76
C PRO A 502 6.47 -7.33 -16.76
N ASP A 503 6.73 -6.16 -17.35
CA ASP A 503 7.70 -6.04 -18.43
C ASP A 503 9.09 -5.65 -17.90
N SER A 504 9.94 -5.08 -18.73
CA SER A 504 11.29 -4.67 -18.32
C SER A 504 11.74 -3.44 -19.10
N ILE A 505 10.78 -2.64 -19.55
CA ILE A 505 10.97 -1.45 -20.36
C ILE A 505 10.56 -0.27 -19.46
N PRO A 506 11.54 0.51 -18.95
CA PRO A 506 11.24 1.56 -17.99
C PRO A 506 10.17 2.52 -18.50
N THR A 507 9.20 2.83 -17.65
CA THR A 507 8.17 3.82 -17.94
C THR A 507 8.83 5.18 -18.15
N ARG A 508 8.51 5.82 -19.28
CA ARG A 508 9.03 7.13 -19.65
C ARG A 508 7.91 8.14 -19.62
N ILE A 509 8.06 9.21 -18.84
CA ILE A 509 7.06 10.27 -18.71
C ILE A 509 7.67 11.61 -19.08
N GLN A 510 7.18 12.20 -20.17
CA GLN A 510 7.55 13.52 -20.63
C GLN A 510 6.69 14.61 -19.99
N PHE A 511 7.33 15.71 -19.64
CA PHE A 511 6.71 16.93 -19.13
C PHE A 511 7.56 18.15 -19.54
N ASN A 512 7.05 19.38 -19.33
CA ASN A 512 7.72 20.58 -19.83
C ASN A 512 7.86 21.66 -18.74
N PRO A 513 8.82 21.54 -17.80
CA PRO A 513 8.89 22.47 -16.67
C PRO A 513 9.38 23.88 -17.03
N ALA A 514 10.10 24.04 -18.14
CA ALA A 514 10.80 25.29 -18.47
C ALA A 514 10.85 25.59 -19.98
N GLY A 515 9.81 25.22 -20.73
CA GLY A 515 9.78 25.37 -22.19
C GLY A 515 10.47 24.24 -22.97
N THR A 516 11.38 23.50 -22.33
CA THR A 516 12.04 22.31 -22.87
C THR A 516 11.43 21.02 -22.32
N ALA A 517 11.16 20.05 -23.20
CA ALA A 517 10.64 18.74 -22.81
C ALA A 517 11.69 17.94 -22.03
N TRP A 518 11.34 17.52 -20.82
CA TRP A 518 12.14 16.65 -19.96
C TRP A 518 11.48 15.29 -19.87
N THR A 519 12.26 14.23 -19.63
CA THR A 519 11.75 12.86 -19.47
C THR A 519 12.12 12.34 -18.09
N ALA A 520 11.11 12.03 -17.28
CA ALA A 520 11.25 11.21 -16.08
C ALA A 520 11.27 9.73 -16.47
N PHE A 521 12.14 8.96 -15.82
CA PHE A 521 12.32 7.53 -16.07
C PHE A 521 11.95 6.75 -14.81
N GLY A 522 11.23 5.65 -15.00
CA GLY A 522 11.05 4.63 -13.99
C GLY A 522 12.30 3.77 -13.81
N VAL A 523 12.18 2.78 -12.93
CA VAL A 523 13.31 1.98 -12.43
C VAL A 523 12.91 0.51 -12.53
N GLU A 524 13.61 -0.20 -13.40
CA GLU A 524 13.42 -1.61 -13.67
C GLU A 524 14.48 -2.48 -13.01
N SER A 525 14.28 -3.80 -13.01
CA SER A 525 15.33 -4.76 -12.64
C SER A 525 16.39 -4.91 -13.75
N LEU A 526 17.02 -3.80 -14.12
CA LEU A 526 18.05 -3.71 -15.16
C LEU A 526 19.42 -3.36 -14.54
N PRO A 527 20.54 -3.76 -15.18
CA PRO A 527 21.87 -3.25 -14.85
C PRO A 527 21.99 -1.74 -15.06
N TYR A 528 22.55 -1.05 -14.07
CA TYR A 528 22.86 0.38 -14.08
C TYR A 528 24.34 0.60 -14.35
N ILE A 529 24.69 1.75 -14.94
CA ILE A 529 26.06 2.25 -14.94
C ILE A 529 26.36 2.78 -13.54
N THR A 530 27.19 2.09 -12.78
CA THR A 530 27.59 2.51 -11.43
C THR A 530 28.79 3.43 -11.44
N GLN A 531 29.72 3.21 -12.37
CA GLN A 531 30.95 3.99 -12.48
C GLN A 531 31.36 4.14 -13.95
N LEU A 532 31.95 5.29 -14.26
CA LEU A 532 32.58 5.60 -15.53
C LEU A 532 34.04 5.96 -15.27
N TYR A 533 34.98 5.23 -15.88
CA TYR A 533 36.40 5.50 -15.78
C TYR A 533 36.95 5.97 -17.12
N PRO A 534 37.30 7.25 -17.26
CA PRO A 534 38.08 7.71 -18.40
C PRO A 534 39.55 7.29 -18.20
N ILE A 535 40.10 6.52 -19.14
CA ILE A 535 41.53 6.22 -19.19
C ILE A 535 42.09 6.80 -20.49
N ALA A 536 43.12 7.63 -20.35
CA ALA A 536 43.76 8.28 -21.47
C ALA A 536 45.24 7.89 -21.54
N GLY A 537 45.77 7.73 -22.74
CA GLY A 537 47.19 7.44 -22.94
C GLY A 537 47.55 7.16 -24.38
N THR A 538 48.78 6.70 -24.60
CA THR A 538 49.24 6.28 -25.92
C THR A 538 48.41 5.08 -26.37
N SER A 539 47.75 5.22 -27.52
CA SER A 539 46.94 4.17 -28.11
C SER A 539 47.79 2.94 -28.39
N PRO A 540 47.47 1.77 -27.82
CA PRO A 540 48.13 0.51 -28.18
C PRO A 540 47.89 0.13 -29.64
N ASN A 541 46.91 0.76 -30.30
CA ASN A 541 46.51 0.47 -31.67
C ASN A 541 47.30 1.26 -32.73
N ASP A 542 48.10 2.27 -32.34
CA ASP A 542 49.01 3.01 -33.21
C ASP A 542 50.37 3.19 -32.51
N ALA A 543 51.05 2.06 -32.30
CA ALA A 543 52.36 2.00 -31.65
C ALA A 543 53.44 2.79 -32.41
N THR A 544 53.23 3.03 -33.72
CA THR A 544 54.17 3.72 -34.61
C THR A 544 54.07 5.25 -34.47
N ASN A 545 52.87 5.82 -34.46
CA ASN A 545 52.69 7.28 -34.33
C ASN A 545 52.39 7.74 -32.89
N LYS A 546 52.26 6.81 -31.94
CA LYS A 546 51.97 7.10 -30.52
C LYS A 546 50.76 8.03 -30.35
N LYS A 547 49.69 7.83 -31.12
CA LYS A 547 48.49 8.66 -31.03
C LYS A 547 47.88 8.58 -29.64
N TRP A 548 47.37 9.69 -29.14
CA TRP A 548 46.65 9.74 -27.88
C TRP A 548 45.24 9.16 -28.06
N ALA A 549 44.80 8.29 -27.15
CA ALA A 549 43.44 7.75 -27.13
C ALA A 549 42.83 7.89 -25.73
N THR A 550 41.50 8.08 -25.69
CA THR A 550 40.71 8.07 -24.45
C THR A 550 39.68 6.95 -24.53
N TYR A 551 39.68 6.08 -23.53
CA TYR A 551 38.73 4.99 -23.35
C TYR A 551 37.77 5.33 -22.23
N LEU A 552 36.47 5.14 -22.48
CA LEU A 552 35.44 5.22 -21.46
C LEU A 552 35.09 3.79 -21.04
N LEU A 553 35.48 3.42 -19.82
CA LEU A 553 35.15 2.14 -19.21
C LEU A 553 33.90 2.29 -18.35
N PHE A 554 32.94 1.40 -18.54
CA PHE A 554 31.69 1.38 -17.77
C PHE A 554 31.70 0.20 -16.80
N GLN A 555 31.41 0.46 -15.54
CA GLN A 555 31.02 -0.58 -14.59
C GLN A 555 29.50 -0.71 -14.58
N LEU A 556 29.00 -1.94 -14.71
CA LEU A 556 27.58 -2.23 -14.64
C LEU A 556 27.25 -3.05 -13.40
N TRP A 557 26.14 -2.73 -12.75
CA TRP A 557 25.60 -3.50 -11.62
C TRP A 557 24.09 -3.41 -11.59
N ASN A 558 23.41 -4.53 -11.31
CA ASN A 558 21.97 -4.56 -11.07
C ASN A 558 21.70 -4.74 -9.56
N PRO A 559 21.41 -3.66 -8.80
CA PRO A 559 21.05 -3.75 -7.38
C PRO A 559 19.67 -4.35 -7.14
N HIS A 560 18.85 -4.50 -8.18
CA HIS A 560 17.45 -4.93 -8.10
C HIS A 560 17.24 -6.36 -8.59
N GLN A 561 18.31 -7.09 -8.87
CA GLN A 561 18.21 -8.46 -9.36
C GLN A 561 17.74 -9.41 -8.23
N ASN A 562 16.58 -10.03 -8.44
CA ASN A 562 16.20 -11.21 -7.66
C ASN A 562 16.97 -12.43 -8.20
N ALA A 563 17.34 -13.37 -7.33
CA ALA A 563 18.26 -14.49 -7.63
C ALA A 563 17.82 -15.49 -8.72
N ALA A 564 16.70 -15.26 -9.44
CA ALA A 564 16.18 -16.17 -10.45
C ALA A 564 15.42 -15.51 -11.64
N ALA A 565 15.47 -14.19 -11.83
CA ALA A 565 14.75 -13.54 -12.94
C ALA A 565 15.50 -13.69 -14.28
N SER A 566 14.76 -13.92 -15.37
CA SER A 566 15.29 -13.83 -16.73
C SER A 566 15.68 -12.38 -17.02
N THR A 567 16.95 -12.13 -17.27
CA THR A 567 17.48 -10.80 -17.59
C THR A 567 17.16 -10.47 -19.06
N PRO A 568 16.56 -9.32 -19.38
CA PRO A 568 16.37 -8.89 -20.75
C PRO A 568 17.71 -8.51 -21.39
N ALA A 569 17.80 -8.60 -22.72
CA ALA A 569 18.97 -8.10 -23.43
C ALA A 569 19.06 -6.57 -23.31
N VAL A 570 20.18 -6.07 -22.78
CA VAL A 570 20.39 -4.64 -22.55
C VAL A 570 21.30 -4.09 -23.64
N ARG A 571 21.02 -2.87 -24.10
CA ARG A 571 21.88 -2.14 -25.03
C ARG A 571 22.49 -0.94 -24.34
N LEU A 572 23.82 -0.86 -24.29
CA LEU A 572 24.50 0.38 -23.95
C LEU A 572 24.54 1.26 -25.18
N ARG A 573 24.07 2.50 -25.05
CA ARG A 573 24.07 3.50 -26.11
C ARG A 573 24.73 4.77 -25.56
N LEU A 574 25.65 5.33 -26.33
CA LEU A 574 26.14 6.69 -26.11
C LEU A 574 25.38 7.59 -27.09
N ASP A 575 24.87 8.72 -26.63
CA ASP A 575 24.35 9.77 -27.49
C ASP A 575 24.95 11.10 -27.05
N GLY A 576 25.47 11.88 -27.99
CA GLY A 576 26.11 13.17 -27.71
C GLY A 576 27.60 13.22 -28.03
N THR A 577 28.25 14.27 -27.51
CA THR A 577 29.64 14.62 -27.82
C THR A 577 30.50 14.65 -26.56
N VAL A 578 31.71 14.09 -26.64
CA VAL A 578 32.71 14.24 -25.57
C VAL A 578 33.60 15.45 -25.91
N GLY A 579 33.68 16.40 -24.98
CA GLY A 579 34.55 17.58 -25.06
C GLY A 579 35.69 17.51 -24.04
N LEU A 580 36.86 18.06 -24.37
CA LEU A 580 37.89 18.35 -23.36
C LEU A 580 37.65 19.76 -22.81
N PHE A 581 37.68 19.87 -21.48
CA PHE A 581 37.66 21.14 -20.78
C PHE A 581 39.09 21.67 -20.62
N GLN A 582 39.31 22.95 -20.91
CA GLN A 582 40.60 23.61 -20.70
C GLN A 582 40.40 24.84 -19.80
N GLY A 583 40.64 24.70 -18.49
CA GLY A 583 40.62 25.82 -17.55
C GLY A 583 40.64 25.38 -16.08
N GLY A 584 41.24 26.19 -15.21
CA GLY A 584 41.05 26.10 -13.76
C GLY A 584 40.24 27.32 -13.28
N ASN A 585 39.29 27.11 -12.36
CA ASN A 585 38.52 28.12 -11.62
C ASN A 585 38.11 29.41 -12.38
N GLY A 586 37.47 29.26 -13.54
CA GLY A 586 36.88 30.37 -14.30
C GLY A 586 36.17 29.86 -15.55
N GLU A 587 34.83 29.79 -15.49
CA GLU A 587 33.97 29.06 -16.43
C GLU A 587 33.85 29.75 -17.80
N VAL A 588 34.58 29.26 -18.80
CA VAL A 588 34.24 29.51 -20.21
C VAL A 588 34.32 28.19 -20.97
N TRP A 589 33.17 27.64 -21.34
CA TRP A 589 33.10 26.60 -22.35
C TRP A 589 33.63 27.17 -23.67
N ASN A 590 34.62 26.53 -24.28
CA ASN A 590 34.98 26.83 -25.66
C ASN A 590 33.80 26.40 -26.55
N THR A 591 32.90 27.34 -26.81
CA THR A 591 31.79 27.19 -27.76
C THR A 591 32.28 27.13 -29.21
N GLY A 592 33.56 27.41 -29.44
CA GLY A 592 34.24 27.21 -30.71
C GLY A 592 34.90 25.84 -30.82
N SER A 593 34.18 24.87 -31.39
CA SER A 593 34.71 23.82 -32.29
C SER A 593 35.98 23.08 -31.81
N THR A 594 35.85 21.94 -31.12
CA THR A 594 35.71 20.62 -31.77
C THR A 594 35.20 19.63 -30.74
N ALA A 595 34.06 18.98 -31.00
CA ALA A 595 33.76 17.73 -30.29
C ALA A 595 34.92 16.76 -30.58
N PHE A 596 35.54 16.17 -29.56
CA PHE A 596 36.62 15.20 -29.78
C PHE A 596 36.07 13.89 -30.33
N VAL A 597 34.82 13.56 -29.98
CA VAL A 597 34.12 12.37 -30.47
C VAL A 597 32.62 12.68 -30.53
N ASN A 598 31.98 12.47 -31.68
CA ASN A 598 30.52 12.44 -31.81
C ASN A 598 30.07 10.97 -31.80
N ALA A 599 29.52 10.53 -30.67
CA ALA A 599 29.10 9.13 -30.52
C ALA A 599 27.60 8.94 -30.76
N THR A 600 26.91 9.90 -31.37
CA THR A 600 25.46 9.85 -31.55
C THR A 600 25.03 8.60 -32.30
N GLY A 601 24.10 7.84 -31.71
CA GLY A 601 23.55 6.63 -32.31
C GLY A 601 24.44 5.39 -32.23
N LYS A 602 25.60 5.45 -31.55
CA LYS A 602 26.47 4.28 -31.37
C LYS A 602 25.97 3.43 -30.20
N SER A 603 25.93 2.12 -30.38
CA SER A 603 25.44 1.22 -29.34
C SER A 603 26.01 -0.19 -29.42
N ILE A 604 26.07 -0.89 -28.29
CA ILE A 604 26.46 -2.29 -28.16
C ILE A 604 25.42 -3.05 -27.36
N THR A 605 25.07 -4.27 -27.79
CA THR A 605 24.09 -5.11 -27.10
C THR A 605 24.81 -6.14 -26.22
N LEU A 606 24.46 -6.16 -24.94
CA LEU A 606 25.04 -7.04 -23.92
C LEU A 606 24.26 -8.35 -23.85
N ASN A 607 24.98 -9.45 -23.63
CA ASN A 607 24.39 -10.76 -23.39
C ASN A 607 23.77 -10.81 -21.96
N PRO A 608 22.47 -11.13 -21.82
CA PRO A 608 21.78 -11.11 -20.53
C PRO A 608 22.30 -12.11 -19.48
N ALA A 609 22.95 -13.21 -19.87
CA ALA A 609 23.31 -14.32 -18.98
C ALA A 609 24.37 -14.02 -17.88
N LEU A 610 24.82 -12.76 -17.75
CA LEU A 610 26.07 -12.42 -17.07
C LEU A 610 25.92 -11.53 -15.85
N PHE A 611 24.74 -10.97 -15.62
CA PHE A 611 24.55 -10.02 -14.53
C PHE A 611 24.48 -10.67 -13.15
N VAL A 612 24.56 -12.00 -13.07
CA VAL A 612 24.39 -12.79 -11.83
C VAL A 612 25.52 -12.56 -10.81
N ASN A 613 26.74 -12.22 -11.25
CA ASN A 613 27.88 -11.89 -10.38
C ASN A 613 28.75 -10.77 -11.03
N PRO A 614 29.41 -9.90 -10.25
CA PRO A 614 30.35 -8.91 -10.80
C PRO A 614 31.49 -9.63 -11.53
N SER A 615 31.52 -9.56 -12.87
CA SER A 615 32.54 -10.19 -13.69
C SER A 615 32.93 -9.28 -14.86
N PRO A 616 34.20 -9.24 -15.28
CA PRO A 616 34.61 -8.52 -16.48
C PRO A 616 33.87 -9.00 -17.73
N LEU A 617 33.47 -8.07 -18.61
CA LEU A 617 32.86 -8.41 -19.89
C LEU A 617 33.89 -9.06 -20.84
N THR A 618 33.52 -10.19 -21.45
CA THR A 618 34.27 -10.98 -22.44
C THR A 618 33.66 -10.88 -23.85
N THR A 619 34.34 -11.39 -24.90
CA THR A 619 33.84 -11.31 -26.29
C THR A 619 32.54 -12.08 -26.50
N GLY A 620 32.31 -13.15 -25.73
CA GLY A 620 31.03 -13.88 -25.71
C GLY A 620 29.89 -13.13 -25.01
N ASN A 621 30.16 -11.93 -24.48
CA ASN A 621 29.23 -11.17 -23.65
C ASN A 621 28.56 -10.01 -24.38
N VAL A 622 28.85 -9.86 -25.67
CA VAL A 622 28.36 -8.76 -26.50
C VAL A 622 28.04 -9.30 -27.89
N THR A 623 26.91 -8.86 -28.45
CA THR A 623 26.60 -9.07 -29.86
C THR A 623 26.99 -7.81 -30.62
N THR A 624 27.51 -7.96 -31.84
CA THR A 624 28.04 -6.88 -32.71
C THR A 624 29.27 -6.12 -32.18
N ALA A 625 30.04 -6.69 -31.24
CA ALA A 625 31.34 -6.13 -30.90
C ALA A 625 32.34 -6.35 -32.04
N VAL A 626 32.99 -5.29 -32.48
CA VAL A 626 34.16 -5.36 -33.37
C VAL A 626 35.43 -5.44 -32.53
N THR A 627 36.43 -6.19 -33.00
CA THR A 627 37.80 -6.15 -32.47
C THR A 627 38.24 -4.70 -32.38
N ALA A 628 38.71 -4.22 -31.22
CA ALA A 628 39.03 -2.82 -30.99
C ALA A 628 39.82 -2.20 -32.15
N PRO A 629 39.18 -1.47 -33.09
CA PRO A 629 39.88 -0.87 -34.21
C PRO A 629 40.25 0.55 -33.82
N GLY A 630 41.42 1.03 -34.23
CA GLY A 630 41.88 2.40 -34.00
C GLY A 630 41.11 3.48 -34.77
N MET A 631 39.79 3.36 -34.93
CA MET A 631 38.93 4.44 -35.42
C MET A 631 38.20 5.11 -34.26
N GLU A 632 38.05 6.43 -34.35
CA GLU A 632 37.12 7.18 -33.52
C GLU A 632 35.72 6.53 -33.61
N GLU A 633 34.97 6.54 -32.50
CA GLU A 633 33.53 6.22 -32.47
C GLU A 633 33.09 4.74 -32.52
N THR A 634 33.87 3.77 -32.02
CA THR A 634 33.43 2.37 -31.88
C THR A 634 33.40 1.87 -30.44
N PHE A 635 32.33 1.14 -30.06
CA PHE A 635 32.31 0.34 -28.83
C PHE A 635 33.16 -0.91 -29.01
N SER A 636 34.16 -1.10 -28.16
CA SER A 636 35.07 -2.24 -28.21
C SER A 636 35.37 -2.79 -26.82
N GLN A 637 35.61 -4.09 -26.73
CA GLN A 637 36.15 -4.70 -25.51
C GLN A 637 37.66 -4.47 -25.42
N LEU A 638 38.15 -4.03 -24.26
CA LEU A 638 39.58 -4.01 -23.97
C LEU A 638 39.98 -5.35 -23.31
N VAL A 639 41.09 -5.94 -23.77
CA VAL A 639 41.67 -7.11 -23.11
C VAL A 639 42.12 -6.68 -21.72
N ALA A 640 41.69 -7.39 -20.68
CA ALA A 640 42.15 -7.14 -19.32
C ALA A 640 43.69 -7.24 -19.31
N PRO A 641 44.41 -6.26 -18.74
CA PRO A 641 45.85 -6.38 -18.62
C PRO A 641 46.17 -7.66 -17.83
N VAL A 642 47.20 -8.38 -18.26
CA VAL A 642 47.71 -9.53 -17.52
C VAL A 642 48.11 -8.99 -16.14
N VAL A 643 47.40 -9.45 -15.10
CA VAL A 643 47.76 -9.13 -13.72
C VAL A 643 49.15 -9.72 -13.48
N PRO A 644 50.11 -8.96 -12.90
CA PRO A 644 51.43 -9.48 -12.57
C PRO A 644 51.40 -10.75 -11.72
#